data_AF-A0A6L9ZSB7-F1
#
_entry.id   AF-A0A6L9ZSB7-F1
#
_cell.length_a   1.000
_cell.length_b   1.000
_cell.length_c   1.000
_cell.angle_alpha   90.00
_cell.angle_beta   90.00
_cell.angle_gamma   90.00
#
_symmetry.space_group_name_H-M   'P 1'
#
loop_
_entity.id
_entity.type
_entity.pdbx_description
1 polymer ?
#
loop_
_entity_poly.entity_id
_entity_poly.type
_entity_poly.pdbx_seq_one_letter_code
_entity_poly.pdbx_strand_id
1 'polypeptide(L)'
;MKSAKNWENPYIIGRSIYEPELFFGRENIFRFIEDNLNNNQQVILLHGQRRIGKSSVLQQIPKQVNLDNKKFVFILSDFQHKGQWSLDQIIYKLAQEIYEHLGITTNAIGLPPLQDLKQDTAAKFRVLLHQILQKLGSRNLVLLLDEFDVLSGNNNDSGLEGFFGYLKLIMSQEKQLFIIPVLGRRLSDIPKLIALFKDAPNLRIGLLDESSTKNLITIPPRKFLEYNDRAIDEIIRLSTRHPYFTQVICYALFVQARENEKTKILLDDVGKVINNAIELSEAGLAWFREGLLIPERVVFSAAAEAQNRRLRPSPLEDPLNLLKRYGVITQQLGKAQQTLIENEFLDRDGRKVIVEFVRRWLIKYCPLQSEISELGKLNAEANDYYEKANIWRERGNVDDELYHYRKALELNPNHFSALFGLAEACQKNEKFPEARELYKRGYKIDRQRVKKDYIEPLLSKADNYLQSNRLPRRNLSLVKKLYEQVLEIDRNNTKARNKLKELKDKENIKIPIRFVISAAVLAFPILIGIGIFLGTIVPDFQLWPIFSSEEKRQRFSSGENTVFYNTNNENYNRDIFSCNQEFQKQNYNEAANCFDGLAQDYRNEPELLIYYNNSLARNHNNPIKIAVVVPANKNSERAKSILRGVAQAQNEYNKNQNNIRLLEIIIANDSNDNEVSPKVAQEIVRNPDILGVIGHNSSNATKAALEVYEKRELAVISATSTSTELKGDAFLRTVIDNSVMTKKLVEYVQLLPTEKIVVFYNEQSSYSKSLKDFFDFDLNNMNPNIQVGSIDLKQPSFDINKEIQDATNNQFKIGMLFPNVDTVDSVIEIAKANYELSENQKLRLFGSDILYNCDTLKKGQQAVKGLILAVPWFKGLPTAKPFLDRAKAQWGGEVGWRTATSYDATKAFIDALSNSGDNPTRSRVLEKLKEVNLPYNETSGQNLRFNPEGEITGQAILVEVVESPNRFCSNLDFRLVDE
;
A
#
# COMPACT_ATOMS: atom_id res chain seq x y z
N MET A 1 21.97 -3.87 -42.40
CA MET A 1 21.57 -3.12 -41.19
C MET A 1 20.94 -4.10 -40.21
N LYS A 2 21.31 -4.07 -38.91
CA LYS A 2 20.62 -4.89 -37.89
C LYS A 2 19.14 -4.46 -37.83
N SER A 3 18.21 -5.41 -37.73
CA SER A 3 16.78 -5.12 -37.50
C SER A 3 16.61 -4.20 -36.29
N ALA A 4 15.68 -3.25 -36.37
CA ALA A 4 15.38 -2.30 -35.27
C ALA A 4 15.10 -3.02 -33.94
N LYS A 5 14.52 -4.24 -34.00
CA LYS A 5 14.23 -5.09 -32.83
C LYS A 5 15.46 -5.43 -31.97
N ASN A 6 16.67 -5.31 -32.50
CA ASN A 6 17.93 -5.64 -31.80
C ASN A 6 18.66 -4.42 -31.23
N TRP A 7 18.05 -3.23 -31.22
CA TRP A 7 18.68 -2.04 -30.62
C TRP A 7 18.54 -2.03 -29.09
N GLU A 8 19.67 -1.83 -28.40
CA GLU A 8 19.71 -1.55 -26.97
C GLU A 8 19.36 -0.10 -26.70
N ASN A 9 18.60 0.16 -25.64
CA ASN A 9 18.18 1.50 -25.29
C ASN A 9 19.37 2.28 -24.69
N PRO A 10 19.81 3.39 -25.30
CA PRO A 10 20.99 4.12 -24.86
C PRO A 10 20.69 5.07 -23.68
N TYR A 11 19.42 5.24 -23.31
CA TYR A 11 19.01 6.11 -22.21
C TYR A 11 19.06 5.37 -20.89
N ILE A 12 19.61 6.02 -19.87
CA ILE A 12 19.85 5.41 -18.56
C ILE A 12 18.88 6.02 -17.54
N ILE A 13 18.02 5.17 -16.98
CA ILE A 13 17.10 5.52 -15.89
C ILE A 13 17.48 4.74 -14.62
N GLY A 14 17.39 5.38 -13.45
CA GLY A 14 17.52 4.72 -12.15
C GLY A 14 18.94 4.66 -11.55
N ARG A 15 19.98 4.38 -12.35
CA ARG A 15 21.40 4.35 -11.89
C ARG A 15 22.19 5.62 -12.17
N SER A 16 23.33 5.77 -11.51
CA SER A 16 24.34 6.81 -11.81
C SER A 16 25.02 6.57 -13.17
N ILE A 17 25.42 7.66 -13.82
CA ILE A 17 26.17 7.63 -15.08
C ILE A 17 27.66 7.49 -14.79
N TYR A 18 28.24 6.35 -15.16
CA TYR A 18 29.67 6.06 -15.01
C TYR A 18 30.43 6.40 -16.29
N GLU A 19 29.76 6.31 -17.43
CA GLU A 19 30.27 6.48 -18.78
C GLU A 19 30.45 7.98 -19.11
N PRO A 20 31.68 8.50 -19.23
CA PRO A 20 31.93 9.92 -19.48
C PRO A 20 31.24 10.45 -20.75
N GLU A 21 31.15 9.62 -21.79
CA GLU A 21 30.53 9.95 -23.08
C GLU A 21 29.00 10.05 -23.03
N LEU A 22 28.37 9.55 -21.96
CA LEU A 22 26.92 9.66 -21.71
C LEU A 22 26.60 10.71 -20.64
N PHE A 23 27.61 11.41 -20.13
CA PHE A 23 27.47 12.49 -19.16
C PHE A 23 27.56 13.85 -19.86
N PHE A 24 26.52 14.66 -19.74
CA PHE A 24 26.38 15.91 -20.51
C PHE A 24 26.33 17.14 -19.61
N GLY A 25 27.06 18.18 -20.00
CA GLY A 25 27.15 19.45 -19.29
C GLY A 25 27.91 19.35 -17.97
N ARG A 26 27.69 20.34 -17.10
CA ARG A 26 28.28 20.44 -15.74
C ARG A 26 29.76 20.81 -15.70
N GLU A 27 30.34 21.30 -16.79
CA GLU A 27 31.73 21.74 -16.87
C GLU A 27 32.02 22.90 -15.90
N ASN A 28 31.01 23.69 -15.55
CA ASN A 28 31.12 24.70 -14.50
C ASN A 28 31.32 24.10 -13.10
N ILE A 29 30.76 22.92 -12.82
CA ILE A 29 30.91 22.22 -11.54
C ILE A 29 32.32 21.67 -11.41
N PHE A 30 32.86 21.04 -12.46
CA PHE A 30 34.22 20.49 -12.43
C PHE A 30 35.27 21.60 -12.31
N ARG A 31 35.14 22.70 -13.08
CA ARG A 31 36.01 23.87 -12.92
C ARG A 31 35.96 24.45 -11.51
N PHE A 32 34.76 24.57 -10.93
CA PHE A 32 34.61 25.01 -9.55
C PHE A 32 35.34 24.09 -8.56
N ILE A 33 35.27 22.77 -8.75
CA ILE A 33 35.99 21.81 -7.91
C ILE A 33 37.51 21.96 -8.11
N GLU A 34 37.98 22.07 -9.35
CA GLU A 34 39.39 22.26 -9.70
C GLU A 34 39.97 23.52 -9.04
N ASP A 35 39.30 24.66 -9.20
CA ASP A 35 39.73 25.94 -8.66
C ASP A 35 39.85 25.89 -7.14
N ASN A 36 38.87 25.28 -6.46
CA ASN A 36 38.88 25.19 -5.00
C ASN A 36 39.91 24.19 -4.47
N LEU A 37 40.07 23.03 -5.10
CA LEU A 37 41.12 22.06 -4.73
C LEU A 37 42.53 22.62 -4.96
N ASN A 38 42.75 23.35 -6.06
CA ASN A 38 44.04 24.02 -6.33
C ASN A 38 44.34 25.14 -5.34
N ASN A 39 43.32 25.85 -4.87
CA ASN A 39 43.41 26.84 -3.79
C ASN A 39 43.41 26.22 -2.38
N ASN A 40 43.63 24.90 -2.28
CA ASN A 40 43.79 24.17 -1.02
C ASN A 40 42.56 24.26 -0.09
N GLN A 41 41.36 24.39 -0.66
CA GLN A 41 40.09 24.34 0.09
C GLN A 41 39.78 22.89 0.48
N GLN A 42 39.92 22.57 1.77
CA GLN A 42 39.73 21.20 2.26
C GLN A 42 38.27 20.72 2.23
N VAL A 43 37.30 21.63 2.16
CA VAL A 43 35.86 21.30 2.15
C VAL A 43 35.19 22.02 0.99
N ILE A 44 34.48 21.27 0.14
CA ILE A 44 33.67 21.83 -0.95
C ILE A 44 32.26 21.26 -0.83
N LEU A 45 31.26 22.12 -0.64
CA LEU A 45 29.88 21.66 -0.45
C LEU A 45 29.12 21.68 -1.77
N LEU A 46 28.61 20.54 -2.20
CA LEU A 46 27.70 20.46 -3.34
C LEU A 46 26.30 20.12 -2.85
N HIS A 47 25.28 20.66 -3.48
CA HIS A 47 23.89 20.36 -3.08
C HIS A 47 22.93 20.43 -4.27
N GLY A 48 21.83 19.70 -4.22
CA GLY A 48 20.83 19.74 -5.28
C GLY A 48 19.63 18.83 -5.01
N GLN A 49 18.56 19.02 -5.79
CA GLN A 49 17.34 18.23 -5.66
C GLN A 49 17.59 16.73 -5.91
N ARG A 50 16.70 15.86 -5.41
CA ARG A 50 16.74 14.41 -5.70
C ARG A 50 16.58 14.17 -7.20
N ARG A 51 17.27 13.15 -7.73
CA ARG A 51 17.31 12.81 -9.18
C ARG A 51 17.94 13.85 -10.12
N ILE A 52 18.55 14.94 -9.62
CA ILE A 52 19.21 15.95 -10.47
C ILE A 52 20.57 15.49 -11.04
N GLY A 53 21.05 14.29 -10.67
CA GLY A 53 22.31 13.71 -11.16
C GLY A 53 23.50 13.85 -10.20
N LYS A 54 23.26 14.08 -8.91
CA LYS A 54 24.28 14.24 -7.85
C LYS A 54 25.31 13.11 -7.82
N SER A 55 24.85 11.88 -7.68
CA SER A 55 25.70 10.68 -7.70
C SER A 55 26.46 10.52 -9.01
N SER A 56 25.87 10.92 -10.14
CA SER A 56 26.57 10.92 -11.43
C SER A 56 27.68 11.98 -11.47
N VAL A 57 27.46 13.19 -10.93
CA VAL A 57 28.52 14.20 -10.79
C VAL A 57 29.69 13.63 -9.98
N LEU A 58 29.42 13.01 -8.83
CA LEU A 58 30.48 12.43 -7.99
C LEU A 58 31.31 11.37 -8.71
N GLN A 59 30.65 10.46 -9.43
CA GLN A 59 31.30 9.41 -10.22
C GLN A 59 32.19 9.96 -11.35
N GLN A 60 31.87 11.16 -11.83
CA GLN A 60 32.60 11.82 -12.91
C GLN A 60 33.73 12.71 -12.42
N ILE A 61 33.74 13.15 -11.15
CA ILE A 61 34.81 14.01 -10.61
C ILE A 61 36.20 13.45 -10.94
N PRO A 62 36.55 12.19 -10.61
CA PRO A 62 37.90 11.68 -10.87
C PRO A 62 38.27 11.56 -12.36
N LYS A 63 37.27 11.64 -13.26
CA LYS A 63 37.42 11.45 -14.71
C LYS A 63 37.45 12.78 -15.48
N GLN A 64 36.81 13.80 -14.93
CA GLN A 64 36.55 15.08 -15.61
C GLN A 64 37.39 16.23 -15.06
N VAL A 65 37.84 16.16 -13.79
CA VAL A 65 38.70 17.21 -13.25
C VAL A 65 40.10 17.13 -13.85
N ASN A 66 40.60 18.24 -14.38
CA ASN A 66 41.94 18.37 -14.91
C ASN A 66 42.92 18.78 -13.81
N LEU A 67 43.18 17.84 -12.89
CA LEU A 67 44.14 18.00 -11.80
C LEU A 67 45.36 17.11 -12.06
N ASP A 68 46.52 17.47 -11.50
CA ASP A 68 47.66 16.57 -11.52
C ASP A 68 47.27 15.28 -10.78
N ASN A 69 47.10 14.18 -11.53
CA ASN A 69 46.73 12.86 -11.00
C ASN A 69 47.77 12.32 -10.00
N LYS A 70 48.96 12.93 -9.92
CA LYS A 70 49.97 12.66 -8.88
C LYS A 70 49.76 13.47 -7.61
N LYS A 71 48.81 14.40 -7.56
CA LYS A 71 48.54 15.28 -6.41
C LYS A 71 47.30 14.89 -5.62
N PHE A 72 46.27 14.29 -6.25
CA PHE A 72 45.02 13.94 -5.56
C PHE A 72 44.60 12.48 -5.78
N VAL A 73 44.00 11.88 -4.75
CA VAL A 73 43.37 10.55 -4.79
C VAL A 73 41.92 10.71 -4.36
N PHE A 74 40.98 10.32 -5.20
CA PHE A 74 39.54 10.45 -4.94
C PHE A 74 38.94 9.13 -4.50
N ILE A 75 38.20 9.14 -3.39
CA ILE A 75 37.51 7.95 -2.87
C ILE A 75 36.04 8.30 -2.70
N LEU A 76 35.18 7.52 -3.35
CA LEU A 76 33.73 7.69 -3.27
C LEU A 76 33.15 6.81 -2.17
N SER A 77 32.34 7.45 -1.33
CA SER A 77 31.63 6.83 -0.23
C SER A 77 30.13 7.12 -0.36
N ASP A 78 29.34 6.08 -0.59
CA ASP A 78 27.89 6.18 -0.75
C ASP A 78 27.19 5.81 0.56
N PHE A 79 26.37 6.70 1.11
CA PHE A 79 25.65 6.48 2.37
C PHE A 79 24.15 6.15 2.21
N GLN A 80 23.72 5.83 0.99
CA GLN A 80 22.35 5.42 0.73
C GLN A 80 21.91 4.26 1.65
N HIS A 81 20.69 4.36 2.22
CA HIS A 81 20.09 3.42 3.19
C HIS A 81 20.77 3.29 4.57
N LYS A 82 21.73 4.16 4.92
CA LYS A 82 22.50 4.08 6.18
C LYS A 82 22.02 5.02 7.29
N GLY A 83 20.80 5.54 7.21
CA GLY A 83 20.29 6.56 8.13
C GLY A 83 20.19 6.16 9.60
N GLN A 84 20.22 4.85 9.89
CA GLN A 84 20.18 4.31 11.25
C GLN A 84 21.56 3.90 11.77
N TRP A 85 22.63 4.12 10.99
CA TRP A 85 23.98 3.70 11.39
C TRP A 85 24.56 4.62 12.46
N SER A 86 25.27 4.02 13.42
CA SER A 86 26.04 4.75 14.43
C SER A 86 27.26 5.43 13.81
N LEU A 87 27.83 6.41 14.52
CA LEU A 87 29.07 7.07 14.12
C LEU A 87 30.20 6.07 13.85
N ASP A 88 30.34 5.04 14.69
CA ASP A 88 31.37 4.01 14.52
C ASP A 88 31.15 3.17 13.26
N GLN A 89 29.91 2.83 12.92
CA GLN A 89 29.59 2.09 11.68
C GLN A 89 29.90 2.93 10.43
N ILE A 90 29.59 4.22 10.46
CA ILE A 90 29.91 5.17 9.39
C ILE A 90 31.42 5.27 9.21
N ILE A 91 32.16 5.45 10.30
CA ILE A 91 33.62 5.55 10.29
C ILE A 91 34.25 4.25 9.79
N TYR A 92 33.77 3.08 10.25
CA TYR A 92 34.27 1.79 9.82
C TYR A 92 34.07 1.58 8.31
N LYS A 93 32.90 1.94 7.78
CA LYS A 93 32.61 1.86 6.35
C LYS A 93 33.50 2.77 5.52
N LEU A 94 33.72 4.00 6.00
CA LEU A 94 34.65 4.93 5.35
C LEU A 94 36.07 4.35 5.33
N ALA A 95 36.50 3.75 6.45
CA ALA A 95 37.80 3.08 6.53
C ALA A 95 37.91 1.94 5.52
N GLN A 96 36.87 1.11 5.40
CA GLN A 96 36.82 0.01 4.44
C GLN A 96 36.91 0.50 2.99
N GLU A 97 36.15 1.54 2.62
CA GLU A 97 36.18 2.09 1.25
C GLU A 97 37.54 2.71 0.92
N ILE A 98 38.16 3.40 1.88
CA ILE A 98 39.54 3.89 1.72
C ILE A 98 40.50 2.72 1.48
N TYR A 99 40.35 1.66 2.27
CA TYR A 99 41.23 0.48 2.21
C TYR A 99 41.11 -0.29 0.89
N GLU A 100 39.88 -0.57 0.47
CA GLU A 100 39.59 -1.28 -0.78
C GLU A 100 40.09 -0.48 -1.99
N HIS A 101 39.77 0.82 -2.04
CA HIS A 101 40.15 1.65 -3.17
C HIS A 101 41.67 1.80 -3.31
N LEU A 102 42.37 2.05 -2.20
CA LEU A 102 43.83 2.17 -2.21
C LEU A 102 44.51 0.82 -2.48
N GLY A 103 43.96 -0.28 -1.95
CA GLY A 103 44.45 -1.63 -2.22
C GLY A 103 44.40 -2.02 -3.70
N ILE A 104 43.34 -1.61 -4.41
CA ILE A 104 43.12 -1.91 -5.82
C ILE A 104 43.94 -0.98 -6.75
N THR A 105 44.04 0.31 -6.43
CA THR A 105 44.57 1.33 -7.38
C THR A 105 46.05 1.67 -7.19
N THR A 106 46.65 1.39 -6.02
CA THR A 106 48.02 1.86 -5.71
C THR A 106 49.08 0.78 -5.53
N ASN A 107 48.82 -0.49 -5.92
CA ASN A 107 49.69 -1.64 -5.60
C ASN A 107 50.04 -1.64 -4.10
N ALA A 108 49.05 -1.97 -3.27
CA ALA A 108 49.11 -2.14 -1.81
C ALA A 108 50.37 -1.54 -1.13
N ILE A 109 50.31 -0.25 -0.80
CA ILE A 109 51.32 0.41 0.03
C ILE A 109 51.21 -0.16 1.45
N GLY A 110 51.77 -1.35 1.69
CA GLY A 110 51.75 -2.14 2.94
C GLY A 110 50.75 -1.67 4.00
N LEU A 111 49.45 -1.70 3.72
CA LEU A 111 48.45 -0.98 4.52
C LEU A 111 48.30 -1.61 5.92
N PRO A 112 48.01 -0.82 6.98
CA PRO A 112 47.82 -1.35 8.34
C PRO A 112 46.52 -2.16 8.45
N PRO A 113 46.46 -3.28 9.19
CA PRO A 113 45.30 -4.17 9.19
C PRO A 113 44.01 -3.48 9.67
N LEU A 114 42.94 -3.60 8.87
CA LEU A 114 41.62 -3.04 9.18
C LEU A 114 40.93 -3.73 10.37
N GLN A 115 41.37 -4.94 10.74
CA GLN A 115 40.73 -5.77 11.76
C GLN A 115 40.78 -5.17 13.18
N ASP A 116 41.74 -4.28 13.43
CA ASP A 116 41.97 -3.67 14.76
C ASP A 116 40.96 -2.55 15.11
N LEU A 117 40.13 -2.12 14.15
CA LEU A 117 39.15 -1.03 14.30
C LEU A 117 37.88 -1.40 15.10
N LYS A 118 37.69 -2.67 15.50
CA LYS A 118 36.43 -3.15 16.12
C LYS A 118 36.09 -2.53 17.48
N GLN A 119 37.05 -1.88 18.15
CA GLN A 119 36.87 -1.15 19.42
C GLN A 119 37.54 0.21 19.31
N ASP A 120 37.00 1.25 19.95
CA ASP A 120 37.49 2.64 19.84
C ASP A 120 37.60 3.13 18.39
N THR A 121 36.61 2.79 17.57
CA THR A 121 36.65 2.91 16.10
C THR A 121 37.03 4.31 15.64
N ALA A 122 36.46 5.37 16.23
CA ALA A 122 36.86 6.74 15.92
C ALA A 122 38.34 7.03 16.22
N ALA A 123 38.80 6.78 17.46
CA ALA A 123 40.18 7.06 17.84
C ALA A 123 41.20 6.27 17.00
N LYS A 124 40.92 4.99 16.75
CA LYS A 124 41.76 4.12 15.93
C LYS A 124 41.69 4.45 14.44
N PHE A 125 40.53 4.86 13.93
CA PHE A 125 40.42 5.33 12.55
C PHE A 125 41.28 6.56 12.31
N ARG A 126 41.34 7.49 13.25
CA ARG A 126 42.23 8.65 13.14
C ARG A 126 43.70 8.23 13.01
N VAL A 127 44.15 7.26 13.81
CA VAL A 127 45.52 6.72 13.73
C VAL A 127 45.76 6.02 12.39
N LEU A 128 44.81 5.18 11.96
CA LEU A 128 44.87 4.49 10.67
C LEU A 128 44.94 5.48 9.51
N LEU A 129 44.09 6.50 9.51
CA LEU A 129 44.04 7.51 8.47
C LEU A 129 45.35 8.29 8.40
N HIS A 130 45.92 8.68 9.54
CA HIS A 130 47.24 9.31 9.58
C HIS A 130 48.31 8.44 8.91
N GLN A 131 48.35 7.14 9.24
CA GLN A 131 49.29 6.18 8.62
C GLN A 131 49.05 6.01 7.12
N ILE A 132 47.79 6.03 6.67
CA ILE A 132 47.44 5.98 5.24
C ILE A 132 47.93 7.25 4.54
N LEU A 133 47.69 8.43 5.11
CA LEU A 133 48.12 9.72 4.54
C LEU A 133 49.65 9.81 4.43
N GLN A 134 50.39 9.38 5.45
CA GLN A 134 51.85 9.29 5.39
C GLN A 134 52.33 8.41 4.22
N LYS A 135 51.66 7.28 4.00
CA LYS A 135 51.97 6.34 2.90
C LYS A 135 51.58 6.89 1.52
N LEU A 136 50.61 7.79 1.45
CA LEU A 136 50.25 8.48 0.21
C LEU A 136 51.30 9.52 -0.23
N GLY A 137 52.26 9.85 0.64
CA GLY A 137 53.37 10.76 0.33
C GLY A 137 52.87 12.20 0.18
N SER A 138 53.18 12.86 -0.93
CA SER A 138 52.73 14.23 -1.22
C SER A 138 51.30 14.32 -1.79
N ARG A 139 50.58 13.19 -1.87
CA ARG A 139 49.21 13.15 -2.40
C ARG A 139 48.19 13.56 -1.34
N ASN A 140 47.18 14.30 -1.76
CA ASN A 140 46.01 14.65 -0.97
C ASN A 140 44.90 13.63 -1.19
N LEU A 141 44.24 13.22 -0.12
CA LEU A 141 43.09 12.32 -0.15
C LEU A 141 41.79 13.14 -0.18
N VAL A 142 40.94 12.90 -1.18
CA VAL A 142 39.65 13.57 -1.34
C VAL A 142 38.52 12.55 -1.17
N LEU A 143 37.72 12.70 -0.11
CA LEU A 143 36.55 11.87 0.14
C LEU A 143 35.31 12.51 -0.50
N LEU A 144 34.73 11.81 -1.46
CA LEU A 144 33.48 12.18 -2.11
C LEU A 144 32.34 11.50 -1.34
N LEU A 145 31.47 12.26 -0.69
CA LEU A 145 30.43 11.71 0.20
C LEU A 145 29.06 11.87 -0.46
N ASP A 146 28.41 10.76 -0.84
CA ASP A 146 27.07 10.72 -1.44
C ASP A 146 26.00 10.30 -0.42
N GLU A 147 24.78 10.82 -0.59
CA GLU A 147 23.59 10.57 0.26
C GLU A 147 23.84 10.55 1.79
N PHE A 148 24.87 11.24 2.29
CA PHE A 148 25.18 11.26 3.72
C PHE A 148 24.17 12.05 4.54
N ASP A 149 23.35 12.91 3.93
CA ASP A 149 22.26 13.61 4.62
C ASP A 149 21.14 12.68 5.09
N VAL A 150 21.15 11.40 4.70
CA VAL A 150 20.25 10.38 5.27
C VAL A 150 20.54 10.15 6.77
N LEU A 151 21.71 10.55 7.28
CA LEU A 151 22.12 10.44 8.68
C LEU A 151 21.41 11.45 9.62
N SER A 152 20.52 12.30 9.11
CA SER A 152 19.81 13.34 9.89
C SER A 152 18.66 12.83 10.76
N GLY A 153 18.11 11.65 10.47
CA GLY A 153 16.82 11.21 11.01
C GLY A 153 15.65 12.20 10.81
N ASN A 154 14.48 11.87 11.35
CA ASN A 154 13.26 12.70 11.26
C ASN A 154 13.26 13.90 12.24
N ASN A 155 14.29 14.78 12.17
CA ASN A 155 14.46 16.07 12.89
C ASN A 155 15.54 16.14 13.98
N ASN A 156 16.47 15.17 14.11
CA ASN A 156 17.61 15.29 15.04
C ASN A 156 18.93 15.30 14.26
N ASP A 157 19.44 16.50 13.93
CA ASP A 157 20.76 16.70 13.29
C ASP A 157 21.95 16.17 14.13
N SER A 158 21.72 15.58 15.31
CA SER A 158 22.76 15.12 16.25
C SER A 158 23.72 14.07 15.66
N GLY A 159 23.22 13.14 14.84
CA GLY A 159 24.07 12.13 14.18
C GLY A 159 25.01 12.74 13.14
N LEU A 160 24.48 13.65 12.32
CA LEU A 160 25.27 14.44 11.37
C LEU A 160 26.26 15.38 12.05
N GLU A 161 25.85 16.03 13.15
CA GLU A 161 26.71 16.89 13.96
C GLU A 161 27.89 16.11 14.53
N GLY A 162 27.65 14.93 15.08
CA GLY A 162 28.71 14.05 15.59
C GLY A 162 29.73 13.69 14.51
N PHE A 163 29.24 13.29 13.32
CA PHE A 163 30.11 12.91 12.20
C PHE A 163 30.92 14.10 11.64
N PHE A 164 30.30 15.25 11.39
CA PHE A 164 31.03 16.41 10.88
C PHE A 164 31.92 17.07 11.92
N GLY A 165 31.53 17.05 13.20
CA GLY A 165 32.41 17.44 14.30
C GLY A 165 33.66 16.56 14.32
N TYR A 166 33.50 15.26 14.13
CA TYR A 166 34.60 14.31 14.03
C TYR A 166 35.48 14.53 12.79
N LEU A 167 34.90 14.71 11.61
CA LEU A 167 35.65 15.03 10.39
C LEU A 167 36.42 16.34 10.53
N LYS A 168 35.79 17.39 11.07
CA LYS A 168 36.44 18.68 11.31
C LYS A 168 37.64 18.54 12.26
N LEU A 169 37.51 17.72 13.30
CA LEU A 169 38.62 17.40 14.21
C LEU A 169 39.79 16.77 13.45
N ILE A 170 39.54 15.73 12.65
CA ILE A 170 40.59 15.07 11.87
C ILE A 170 41.24 16.04 10.87
N MET A 171 40.44 16.79 10.12
CA MET A 171 40.93 17.72 9.10
C MET A 171 41.76 18.88 9.69
N SER A 172 41.53 19.22 10.95
CA SER A 172 42.36 20.21 11.66
C SER A 172 43.80 19.72 11.89
N GLN A 173 43.98 18.39 11.99
CA GLN A 173 45.27 17.71 12.21
C GLN A 173 45.89 17.25 10.90
N GLU A 174 45.07 16.85 9.92
CA GLU A 174 45.49 16.28 8.64
C GLU A 174 45.27 17.26 7.47
N LYS A 175 46.30 18.02 7.09
CA LYS A 175 46.22 18.99 5.97
C LYS A 175 46.06 18.35 4.60
N GLN A 176 46.35 17.05 4.48
CA GLN A 176 46.23 16.28 3.24
C GLN A 176 44.83 15.68 3.03
N LEU A 177 43.90 15.86 3.99
CA LEU A 177 42.54 15.35 3.89
C LEU A 177 41.58 16.43 3.38
N PHE A 178 40.82 16.08 2.34
CA PHE A 178 39.82 16.91 1.68
C PHE A 178 38.49 16.15 1.63
N ILE A 179 37.38 16.86 1.65
CA ILE A 179 36.03 16.28 1.53
C ILE A 179 35.18 17.08 0.54
N ILE A 180 34.40 16.36 -0.26
CA ILE A 180 33.36 16.92 -1.12
C ILE A 180 32.04 16.22 -0.78
N PRO A 181 31.33 16.70 0.26
CA PRO A 181 29.97 16.25 0.55
C PRO A 181 28.96 16.75 -0.49
N VAL A 182 28.09 15.85 -0.95
CA VAL A 182 26.94 16.18 -1.79
C VAL A 182 25.62 15.96 -1.04
N LEU A 183 24.84 17.02 -0.89
CA LEU A 183 23.59 17.03 -0.12
C LEU A 183 22.35 16.83 -0.99
N GLY A 184 21.42 15.98 -0.51
CA GLY A 184 20.06 15.84 -1.02
C GLY A 184 19.09 16.94 -0.59
N ARG A 185 19.44 17.70 0.45
CA ARG A 185 18.70 18.86 0.99
C ARG A 185 19.46 20.18 0.79
N ARG A 186 18.82 21.32 1.06
CA ARG A 186 19.50 22.62 0.94
C ARG A 186 20.45 22.83 2.11
N LEU A 187 21.46 23.66 1.88
CA LEU A 187 22.35 24.10 2.95
C LEU A 187 21.59 24.85 4.06
N SER A 188 20.57 25.64 3.71
CA SER A 188 19.72 26.35 4.68
C SER A 188 18.95 25.43 5.63
N ASP A 189 18.70 24.19 5.20
CA ASP A 189 18.01 23.17 6.00
C ASP A 189 18.99 22.48 6.98
N ILE A 190 20.29 22.80 6.91
CA ILE A 190 21.35 22.29 7.79
C ILE A 190 22.21 23.45 8.31
N PRO A 191 21.62 24.42 9.04
CA PRO A 191 22.33 25.63 9.46
C PRO A 191 23.59 25.32 10.30
N LYS A 192 23.59 24.20 11.02
CA LYS A 192 24.73 23.74 11.81
C LYS A 192 25.90 23.25 10.95
N LEU A 193 25.65 22.60 9.81
CA LEU A 193 26.71 22.21 8.87
C LEU A 193 27.37 23.44 8.26
N ILE A 194 26.57 24.42 7.85
CA ILE A 194 27.08 25.73 7.42
C ILE A 194 27.90 26.35 8.55
N ALA A 195 27.43 26.34 9.79
CA ALA A 195 28.17 26.88 10.92
C ALA A 195 29.51 26.16 11.17
N LEU A 196 29.55 24.83 10.98
CA LEU A 196 30.77 24.04 11.11
C LEU A 196 31.80 24.35 10.01
N PHE A 197 31.35 24.62 8.79
CA PHE A 197 32.18 24.91 7.61
C PHE A 197 31.83 26.25 6.97
N LYS A 198 31.85 27.32 7.78
CA LYS A 198 31.35 28.65 7.39
C LYS A 198 32.01 29.23 6.13
N ASP A 199 33.28 28.93 5.93
CA ASP A 199 34.08 29.44 4.81
C ASP A 199 34.15 28.46 3.64
N ALA A 200 33.44 27.32 3.70
CA ALA A 200 33.49 26.34 2.64
C ALA A 200 32.79 26.84 1.36
N PRO A 201 33.48 26.85 0.21
CA PRO A 201 32.86 27.15 -1.07
C PRO A 201 31.74 26.14 -1.34
N ASN A 202 30.61 26.64 -1.83
CA ASN A 202 29.47 25.80 -2.17
C ASN A 202 28.91 26.08 -3.57
N LEU A 203 28.41 25.03 -4.22
CA LEU A 203 27.79 25.13 -5.55
C LEU A 203 26.58 24.21 -5.67
N ARG A 204 25.53 24.72 -6.31
CA ARG A 204 24.31 23.97 -6.58
C ARG A 204 24.38 23.16 -7.87
N ILE A 205 23.99 21.89 -7.79
CA ILE A 205 23.74 21.01 -8.93
C ILE A 205 22.28 21.23 -9.39
N GLY A 206 22.09 22.05 -10.44
CA GLY A 206 20.78 22.48 -10.95
C GLY A 206 20.29 21.72 -12.19
N LEU A 207 19.43 22.33 -13.00
CA LEU A 207 19.03 21.77 -14.31
C LEU A 207 20.20 21.81 -15.31
N LEU A 208 20.10 21.08 -16.43
CA LEU A 208 21.04 21.23 -17.53
C LEU A 208 20.75 22.52 -18.32
N ASP A 209 21.76 23.06 -18.98
CA ASP A 209 21.55 24.06 -20.02
C ASP A 209 20.89 23.41 -21.25
N GLU A 210 20.38 24.25 -22.15
CA GLU A 210 19.61 23.80 -23.30
C GLU A 210 20.46 23.00 -24.30
N SER A 211 21.71 23.40 -24.52
CA SER A 211 22.64 22.70 -25.43
C SER A 211 22.98 21.32 -24.88
N SER A 212 23.32 21.22 -23.59
CA SER A 212 23.60 19.94 -22.94
C SER A 212 22.38 19.02 -22.91
N THR A 213 21.18 19.58 -22.74
CA THR A 213 19.93 18.80 -22.80
C THR A 213 19.67 18.27 -24.20
N LYS A 214 19.86 19.10 -25.24
CA LYS A 214 19.76 18.67 -26.64
C LYS A 214 20.77 17.57 -26.95
N ASN A 215 21.98 17.68 -26.45
CA ASN A 215 23.02 16.66 -26.59
C ASN A 215 22.63 15.33 -25.91
N LEU A 216 22.09 15.39 -24.69
CA LEU A 216 21.56 14.21 -23.99
C LEU A 216 20.45 13.51 -24.79
N ILE A 217 19.56 14.28 -25.43
CA ILE A 217 18.49 13.74 -26.28
C ILE A 217 19.03 13.13 -27.58
N THR A 218 20.04 13.73 -28.21
CA THR A 218 20.38 13.42 -29.62
C THR A 218 21.63 12.58 -29.80
N ILE A 219 22.62 12.68 -28.91
CA ILE A 219 23.91 11.99 -29.05
C ILE A 219 23.84 10.49 -28.75
N PRO A 220 23.24 10.04 -27.61
CA PRO A 220 23.19 8.61 -27.30
C PRO A 220 22.51 7.75 -28.38
N PRO A 221 21.37 8.15 -28.97
CA PRO A 221 20.68 7.35 -29.97
C PRO A 221 21.12 7.63 -31.42
N ARG A 222 22.11 8.49 -31.69
CA ARG A 222 22.39 9.02 -33.05
C ARG A 222 22.61 7.98 -34.16
N LYS A 223 22.94 6.74 -33.78
CA LYS A 223 23.09 5.60 -34.73
C LYS A 223 21.76 4.91 -35.06
N PHE A 224 20.70 5.23 -34.33
CA PHE A 224 19.42 4.53 -34.30
C PHE A 224 18.23 5.46 -34.59
N LEU A 225 18.19 6.66 -33.98
CA LEU A 225 17.07 7.59 -34.07
C LEU A 225 17.51 9.01 -34.43
N GLU A 226 16.70 9.68 -35.24
CA GLU A 226 16.76 11.11 -35.55
C GLU A 226 15.55 11.82 -34.91
N TYR A 227 15.79 12.91 -34.17
CA TYR A 227 14.73 13.69 -33.51
C TYR A 227 14.46 14.97 -34.29
N ASN A 228 13.18 15.25 -34.58
CA ASN A 228 12.79 16.54 -35.14
C ASN A 228 12.92 17.66 -34.08
N ASP A 229 13.28 18.88 -34.50
CA ASP A 229 13.45 20.01 -33.58
C ASP A 229 12.23 20.28 -32.70
N ARG A 230 11.00 20.18 -33.24
CA ARG A 230 9.78 20.36 -32.42
C ARG A 230 9.60 19.26 -31.37
N ALA A 231 10.08 18.04 -31.65
CA ALA A 231 10.06 16.96 -30.67
C ALA A 231 11.08 17.24 -29.56
N ILE A 232 12.28 17.72 -29.91
CA ILE A 232 13.31 18.14 -28.95
C ILE A 232 12.78 19.26 -28.06
N ASP A 233 12.20 20.30 -28.65
CA ASP A 233 11.61 21.43 -27.93
C ASP A 233 10.52 20.98 -26.95
N GLU A 234 9.67 20.04 -27.36
CA GLU A 234 8.62 19.50 -26.50
C GLU A 234 9.18 18.64 -25.36
N ILE A 235 10.20 17.80 -25.62
CA ILE A 235 10.88 17.03 -24.56
C ILE A 235 11.52 17.99 -23.55
N ILE A 236 12.22 19.02 -24.03
CA ILE A 236 12.83 20.06 -23.18
C ILE A 236 11.76 20.80 -22.37
N ARG A 237 10.63 21.15 -22.98
CA ARG A 237 9.51 21.81 -22.31
C ARG A 237 8.89 20.94 -21.23
N LEU A 238 8.70 19.65 -21.49
CA LEU A 238 8.12 18.69 -20.55
C LEU A 238 9.06 18.37 -19.39
N SER A 239 10.34 18.09 -19.68
CA SER A 239 11.34 17.78 -18.67
C SER A 239 11.86 19.02 -17.95
N THR A 240 11.68 20.20 -18.53
CA THR A 240 12.27 21.47 -18.06
C THR A 240 13.80 21.36 -17.93
N ARG A 241 14.46 20.62 -18.83
CA ARG A 241 15.91 20.32 -18.80
C ARG A 241 16.36 19.54 -17.56
N HIS A 242 15.44 18.87 -16.87
CA HIS A 242 15.78 17.97 -15.79
C HIS A 242 16.39 16.69 -16.37
N PRO A 243 17.64 16.32 -16.01
CA PRO A 243 18.36 15.22 -16.67
C PRO A 243 17.63 13.88 -16.55
N TYR A 244 17.13 13.54 -15.35
CA TYR A 244 16.38 12.29 -15.14
C TYR A 244 15.08 12.21 -15.96
N PHE A 245 14.24 13.25 -15.97
CA PHE A 245 13.00 13.22 -16.75
C PHE A 245 13.25 13.29 -18.25
N THR A 246 14.31 13.95 -18.68
CA THR A 246 14.73 13.92 -20.09
C THR A 246 15.09 12.48 -20.48
N GLN A 247 15.90 11.80 -19.68
CA GLN A 247 16.23 10.37 -19.88
C GLN A 247 14.97 9.49 -19.89
N VAL A 248 14.03 9.68 -18.94
CA VAL A 248 12.79 8.89 -18.86
C VAL A 248 11.91 9.06 -20.10
N ILE A 249 11.67 10.30 -20.54
CA ILE A 249 10.87 10.56 -21.74
C ILE A 249 11.55 9.93 -22.96
N CYS A 250 12.87 10.12 -23.09
CA CYS A 250 13.62 9.59 -24.22
C CYS A 250 13.72 8.06 -24.20
N TYR A 251 13.83 7.44 -23.02
CA TYR A 251 13.78 6.00 -22.84
C TYR A 251 12.47 5.43 -23.37
N ALA A 252 11.34 6.03 -22.98
CA ALA A 252 10.02 5.59 -23.42
C ALA A 252 9.84 5.80 -24.93
N LEU A 253 10.30 6.94 -25.47
CA LEU A 253 10.31 7.20 -26.92
C LEU A 253 11.13 6.17 -27.69
N PHE A 254 12.29 5.77 -27.17
CA PHE A 254 13.14 4.78 -27.80
C PHE A 254 12.47 3.40 -27.87
N VAL A 255 11.83 2.97 -26.78
CA VAL A 255 11.06 1.72 -26.74
C VAL A 255 9.94 1.75 -27.78
N GLN A 256 9.13 2.82 -27.79
CA GLN A 256 8.03 2.96 -28.74
C GLN A 256 8.53 3.00 -30.19
N ALA A 257 9.63 3.70 -30.47
CA ALA A 257 10.19 3.77 -31.82
C ALA A 257 10.72 2.41 -32.29
N ARG A 258 11.37 1.66 -31.39
CA ARG A 258 11.85 0.31 -31.66
C ARG A 258 10.70 -0.66 -32.00
N GLU A 259 9.62 -0.62 -31.23
CA GLU A 259 8.44 -1.47 -31.43
C GLU A 259 7.71 -1.16 -32.74
N ASN A 260 7.64 0.12 -33.11
CA ASN A 260 7.01 0.58 -34.34
C ASN A 260 7.97 0.63 -35.54
N GLU A 261 9.20 0.11 -35.39
CA GLU A 261 10.25 0.11 -36.41
C GLU A 261 10.52 1.51 -37.02
N LYS A 262 10.39 2.57 -36.21
CA LYS A 262 10.63 3.96 -36.59
C LYS A 262 12.08 4.37 -36.36
N THR A 263 12.60 5.18 -37.28
CA THR A 263 13.93 5.82 -37.18
C THR A 263 13.84 7.32 -36.90
N LYS A 264 12.64 7.92 -36.98
CA LYS A 264 12.41 9.36 -36.76
C LYS A 264 11.39 9.60 -35.66
N ILE A 265 11.70 10.50 -34.74
CA ILE A 265 10.82 10.93 -33.65
C ILE A 265 10.22 12.29 -33.98
N LEU A 266 8.88 12.34 -34.04
CA LEU A 266 8.09 13.53 -34.29
C LEU A 266 7.43 14.04 -33.00
N LEU A 267 6.90 15.27 -33.03
CA LEU A 267 6.19 15.88 -31.91
C LEU A 267 5.03 15.01 -31.39
N ASP A 268 4.29 14.38 -32.30
CA ASP A 268 3.14 13.53 -31.96
C ASP A 268 3.56 12.26 -31.20
N ASP A 269 4.75 11.72 -31.49
CA ASP A 269 5.30 10.56 -30.77
C ASP A 269 5.60 10.93 -29.30
N VAL A 270 6.09 12.15 -29.06
CA VAL A 270 6.28 12.68 -27.69
C VAL A 270 4.96 12.69 -26.93
N GLY A 271 3.89 13.22 -27.54
CA GLY A 271 2.56 13.27 -26.93
C GLY A 271 2.01 11.88 -26.55
N LYS A 272 2.21 10.88 -27.41
CA LYS A 272 1.71 9.50 -27.22
C LYS A 272 2.37 8.77 -26.06
N VAL A 273 3.63 9.08 -25.74
CA VAL A 273 4.40 8.28 -24.77
C VAL A 273 4.39 8.84 -23.35
N ILE A 274 3.88 10.05 -23.11
CA ILE A 274 4.01 10.71 -21.80
C ILE A 274 3.36 9.91 -20.66
N ASN A 275 2.20 9.29 -20.88
CA ASN A 275 1.55 8.49 -19.85
C ASN A 275 2.40 7.27 -19.48
N ASN A 276 2.92 6.56 -20.49
CA ASN A 276 3.80 5.41 -20.28
C ASN A 276 5.10 5.84 -19.59
N ALA A 277 5.67 6.99 -19.96
CA ALA A 277 6.86 7.55 -19.33
C ALA A 277 6.62 7.87 -17.84
N ILE A 278 5.44 8.38 -17.48
CA ILE A 278 5.06 8.62 -16.08
C ILE A 278 4.95 7.28 -15.33
N GLU A 279 4.32 6.26 -15.92
CA GLU A 279 4.18 4.92 -15.33
C GLU A 279 5.55 4.23 -15.15
N LEU A 280 6.42 4.28 -16.17
CA LEU A 280 7.79 3.77 -16.12
C LEU A 280 8.65 4.40 -15.02
N SER A 281 8.31 5.62 -14.58
CA SER A 281 9.08 6.38 -13.59
C SER A 281 8.34 6.60 -12.28
N GLU A 282 7.24 5.88 -12.02
CA GLU A 282 6.39 6.08 -10.84
C GLU A 282 7.21 6.03 -9.54
N ALA A 283 8.05 5.01 -9.36
CA ALA A 283 8.93 4.90 -8.19
C ALA A 283 9.94 6.05 -8.08
N GLY A 284 10.36 6.65 -9.20
CA GLY A 284 11.23 7.83 -9.23
C GLY A 284 10.50 9.13 -8.92
N LEU A 285 9.25 9.24 -9.39
CA LEU A 285 8.34 10.37 -9.18
C LEU A 285 7.76 10.41 -7.77
N ALA A 286 7.47 9.25 -7.15
CA ALA A 286 6.96 9.14 -5.79
C ALA A 286 7.82 9.93 -4.77
N TRP A 287 9.14 9.96 -4.98
CA TRP A 287 10.06 10.75 -4.16
C TRP A 287 9.80 12.26 -4.14
N PHE A 288 9.21 12.82 -5.21
CA PHE A 288 8.82 14.24 -5.25
C PHE A 288 7.66 14.55 -4.29
N ARG A 289 6.94 13.52 -3.82
CA ARG A 289 5.88 13.63 -2.80
C ARG A 289 6.34 13.12 -1.45
N GLU A 290 6.96 11.95 -1.39
CA GLU A 290 7.33 11.29 -0.12
C GLU A 290 8.28 12.14 0.72
N GLY A 291 9.22 12.85 0.06
CA GLY A 291 10.16 13.75 0.73
C GLY A 291 9.58 15.09 1.19
N LEU A 292 8.31 15.40 0.87
CA LEU A 292 7.65 16.65 1.27
C LEU A 292 6.82 16.44 2.54
N LEU A 293 6.74 17.47 3.37
CA LEU A 293 5.80 17.49 4.50
C LEU A 293 4.36 17.59 4.00
N ILE A 294 3.39 17.11 4.78
CA ILE A 294 1.96 17.17 4.43
C ILE A 294 1.51 18.57 3.95
N PRO A 295 1.87 19.70 4.62
CA PRO A 295 1.49 21.03 4.14
C PRO A 295 2.05 21.36 2.75
N GLU A 296 3.26 20.90 2.46
CA GLU A 296 3.94 21.10 1.17
C GLU A 296 3.29 20.26 0.08
N ARG A 297 2.99 18.98 0.35
CA ARG A 297 2.27 18.11 -0.60
C ARG A 297 0.96 18.74 -1.06
N VAL A 298 0.20 19.27 -0.10
CA VAL A 298 -1.09 19.93 -0.36
C VAL A 298 -0.92 21.18 -1.22
N VAL A 299 0.04 22.04 -0.89
CA VAL A 299 0.31 23.25 -1.70
C VAL A 299 0.82 22.87 -3.09
N PHE A 300 1.63 21.82 -3.20
CA PHE A 300 2.20 21.37 -4.46
C PHE A 300 1.13 20.83 -5.41
N SER A 301 0.25 19.95 -4.93
CA SER A 301 -0.92 19.50 -5.69
C SER A 301 -1.90 20.64 -5.98
N ALA A 302 -2.03 21.62 -5.08
CA ALA A 302 -2.88 22.79 -5.33
C ALA A 302 -2.33 23.66 -6.47
N ALA A 303 -1.01 23.86 -6.55
CA ALA A 303 -0.38 24.57 -7.65
C ALA A 303 -0.53 23.82 -8.97
N ALA A 304 -0.36 22.49 -8.96
CA ALA A 304 -0.58 21.67 -10.15
C ALA A 304 -2.03 21.80 -10.66
N GLU A 305 -3.01 21.72 -9.75
CA GLU A 305 -4.43 21.83 -10.06
C GLU A 305 -4.82 23.25 -10.54
N ALA A 306 -4.31 24.30 -9.89
CA ALA A 306 -4.52 25.68 -10.31
C ALA A 306 -3.99 25.92 -11.73
N GLN A 307 -2.81 25.38 -12.04
CA GLN A 307 -2.21 25.44 -13.37
C GLN A 307 -3.00 24.63 -14.40
N ASN A 308 -3.58 23.49 -14.00
CA ASN A 308 -4.39 22.63 -14.86
C ASN A 308 -5.76 23.27 -15.21
N ARG A 309 -6.36 24.02 -14.27
CA ARG A 309 -7.66 24.69 -14.44
C ARG A 309 -7.62 25.99 -15.25
N ARG A 310 -6.44 26.44 -15.66
CA ARG A 310 -6.27 27.73 -16.31
C ARG A 310 -7.01 27.78 -17.65
N LEU A 311 -8.14 28.51 -17.67
CA LEU A 311 -8.76 28.98 -18.90
C LEU A 311 -8.00 30.23 -19.38
N ARG A 312 -7.51 30.23 -20.64
CA ARG A 312 -6.76 31.37 -21.19
C ARG A 312 -7.71 32.59 -21.37
N PRO A 313 -7.27 33.84 -21.08
CA PRO A 313 -5.95 34.28 -20.61
C PRO A 313 -5.99 34.86 -19.17
N SER A 314 -6.60 34.19 -18.20
CA SER A 314 -6.57 34.67 -16.80
C SER A 314 -5.18 34.43 -16.15
N PRO A 315 -4.78 35.28 -15.16
CA PRO A 315 -3.62 35.01 -14.32
C PRO A 315 -3.75 33.65 -13.64
N LEU A 316 -2.64 32.96 -13.41
CA LEU A 316 -2.65 31.74 -12.60
C LEU A 316 -3.17 32.06 -11.21
N GLU A 317 -4.13 31.27 -10.76
CA GLU A 317 -4.67 31.39 -9.41
C GLU A 317 -3.62 30.98 -8.38
N ASP A 318 -3.56 31.73 -7.28
CA ASP A 318 -2.73 31.38 -6.14
C ASP A 318 -3.20 30.04 -5.52
N PRO A 319 -2.31 29.05 -5.33
CA PRO A 319 -2.66 27.75 -4.75
C PRO A 319 -3.36 27.86 -3.39
N LEU A 320 -3.00 28.82 -2.54
CA LEU A 320 -3.63 29.03 -1.25
C LEU A 320 -5.06 29.58 -1.40
N ASN A 321 -5.32 30.39 -2.42
CA ASN A 321 -6.68 30.83 -2.71
C ASN A 321 -7.54 29.69 -3.26
N LEU A 322 -6.97 28.82 -4.09
CA LEU A 322 -7.65 27.58 -4.52
C LEU A 322 -8.03 26.72 -3.30
N LEU A 323 -7.10 26.49 -2.37
CA LEU A 323 -7.33 25.71 -1.15
C LEU A 323 -8.43 26.31 -0.25
N LYS A 324 -8.54 27.64 -0.14
CA LYS A 324 -9.67 28.28 0.57
C LYS A 324 -11.04 27.92 -0.02
N ARG A 325 -11.12 27.71 -1.34
CA ARG A 325 -12.37 27.27 -2.00
C ARG A 325 -12.72 25.81 -1.67
N TYR A 326 -11.73 25.01 -1.29
CA TYR A 326 -11.89 23.67 -0.72
C TYR A 326 -12.16 23.66 0.79
N GLY A 327 -12.30 24.82 1.43
CA GLY A 327 -12.59 24.91 2.87
C GLY A 327 -11.37 24.75 3.78
N VAL A 328 -10.16 24.75 3.21
CA VAL A 328 -8.90 24.72 3.95
C VAL A 328 -8.59 26.10 4.55
N ILE A 329 -8.16 26.12 5.80
CA ILE A 329 -7.58 27.30 6.46
C ILE A 329 -6.09 27.35 6.11
N THR A 330 -5.67 28.39 5.41
CA THR A 330 -4.36 28.43 4.74
C THR A 330 -3.30 29.27 5.43
N GLN A 331 -3.60 29.92 6.57
CA GLN A 331 -2.64 30.78 7.29
C GLN A 331 -1.33 30.04 7.63
N GLN A 332 -1.41 28.76 7.99
CA GLN A 332 -0.26 27.93 8.33
C GLN A 332 0.48 27.35 7.10
N LEU A 333 -0.10 27.46 5.90
CA LEU A 333 0.44 26.86 4.67
C LEU A 333 1.37 27.81 3.88
N GLY A 334 1.44 29.09 4.24
CA GLY A 334 2.31 30.06 3.56
C GLY A 334 3.80 29.68 3.62
N LYS A 335 4.25 29.14 4.77
CA LYS A 335 5.62 28.63 4.91
C LYS A 335 5.89 27.47 3.96
N ALA A 336 4.92 26.57 3.78
CA ALA A 336 5.05 25.43 2.86
C ALA A 336 5.16 25.87 1.39
N GLN A 337 4.37 26.87 0.98
CA GLN A 337 4.49 27.48 -0.34
C GLN A 337 5.88 28.10 -0.54
N GLN A 338 6.35 28.86 0.43
CA GLN A 338 7.68 29.47 0.40
C GLN A 338 8.79 28.41 0.29
N THR A 339 8.71 27.33 1.07
CA THR A 339 9.64 26.20 0.98
C THR A 339 9.66 25.61 -0.43
N LEU A 340 8.51 25.40 -1.06
CA LEU A 340 8.43 24.85 -2.41
C LEU A 340 8.99 25.78 -3.49
N ILE A 341 8.86 27.10 -3.34
CA ILE A 341 9.45 28.11 -4.23
C ILE A 341 10.98 28.07 -4.12
N GLU A 342 11.49 28.14 -2.89
CA GLU A 342 12.93 28.11 -2.62
C GLU A 342 13.56 26.77 -3.02
N ASN A 343 12.78 25.69 -2.93
CA ASN A 343 13.16 24.37 -3.41
C ASN A 343 12.95 24.19 -4.92
N GLU A 344 12.49 25.20 -5.67
CA GLU A 344 12.21 25.12 -7.12
C GLU A 344 11.31 23.94 -7.53
N PHE A 345 10.40 23.54 -6.65
CA PHE A 345 9.22 22.77 -7.07
C PHE A 345 8.20 23.71 -7.72
N LEU A 346 8.13 24.95 -7.22
CA LEU A 346 7.30 26.03 -7.74
C LEU A 346 8.14 27.18 -8.31
N ASP A 347 7.56 27.92 -9.24
CA ASP A 347 8.14 29.15 -9.77
C ASP A 347 8.25 30.25 -8.70
N ARG A 348 8.92 31.37 -9.03
CA ARG A 348 9.17 32.47 -8.08
C ARG A 348 7.92 33.05 -7.46
N ASP A 349 6.79 33.00 -8.18
CA ASP A 349 5.50 33.48 -7.71
C ASP A 349 4.72 32.43 -6.89
N GLY A 350 5.22 31.18 -6.83
CA GLY A 350 4.61 30.08 -6.10
C GLY A 350 3.32 29.55 -6.71
N ARG A 351 3.10 29.76 -8.02
CA ARG A 351 1.83 29.45 -8.71
C ARG A 351 1.95 28.35 -9.75
N LYS A 352 3.15 28.06 -10.22
CA LYS A 352 3.40 27.11 -11.30
C LYS A 352 4.34 26.01 -10.82
N VAL A 353 3.97 24.76 -11.06
CA VAL A 353 4.92 23.64 -10.92
C VAL A 353 5.96 23.78 -12.03
N ILE A 354 7.24 23.83 -11.65
CA ILE A 354 8.33 24.11 -12.59
C ILE A 354 8.43 23.02 -13.65
N VAL A 355 8.47 21.76 -13.22
CA VAL A 355 8.62 20.61 -14.13
C VAL A 355 7.25 20.15 -14.61
N GLU A 356 6.94 20.42 -15.87
CA GLU A 356 5.63 20.07 -16.47
C GLU A 356 5.33 18.57 -16.41
N PHE A 357 6.35 17.70 -16.54
CA PHE A 357 6.22 16.25 -16.37
C PHE A 357 5.72 15.88 -14.96
N VAL A 358 6.27 16.50 -13.91
CA VAL A 358 5.86 16.30 -12.52
C VAL A 358 4.46 16.84 -12.28
N ARG A 359 4.10 17.99 -12.87
CA ARG A 359 2.74 18.54 -12.79
C ARG A 359 1.70 17.54 -13.30
N ARG A 360 1.94 16.92 -14.46
CA ARG A 360 1.03 15.92 -15.05
C ARG A 360 0.90 14.69 -14.15
N TRP A 361 2.00 14.25 -13.56
CA TRP A 361 1.98 13.17 -12.58
C TRP A 361 1.15 13.53 -11.33
N LEU A 362 1.33 14.72 -10.74
CA LEU A 362 0.54 15.17 -9.57
C LEU A 362 -0.96 15.16 -9.86
N ILE A 363 -1.38 15.61 -11.04
CA ILE A 363 -2.80 15.60 -11.43
C ILE A 363 -3.34 14.16 -11.53
N LYS A 364 -2.56 13.22 -12.05
CA LYS A 364 -2.99 11.84 -12.28
C LYS A 364 -2.96 10.98 -11.00
N TYR A 365 -1.94 11.13 -10.15
CA TYR A 365 -1.68 10.22 -9.03
C TYR A 365 -1.74 10.88 -7.64
N CYS A 366 -1.74 12.21 -7.55
CA CYS A 366 -1.78 12.96 -6.28
C CYS A 366 -2.93 13.97 -6.27
N PRO A 367 -4.18 13.52 -6.48
CA PRO A 367 -5.32 14.41 -6.64
C PRO A 367 -5.49 15.29 -5.41
N LEU A 368 -5.69 16.59 -5.65
CA LEU A 368 -5.71 17.63 -4.61
C LEU A 368 -6.61 17.28 -3.41
N GLN A 369 -7.77 16.66 -3.66
CA GLN A 369 -8.74 16.35 -2.60
C GLN A 369 -8.22 15.28 -1.63
N SER A 370 -7.47 14.29 -2.14
CA SER A 370 -6.80 13.28 -1.32
C SER A 370 -5.68 13.90 -0.48
N GLU A 371 -4.86 14.78 -1.07
CA GLU A 371 -3.81 15.48 -0.32
C GLU A 371 -4.40 16.36 0.79
N ILE A 372 -5.49 17.09 0.51
CA ILE A 372 -6.16 17.93 1.51
C ILE A 372 -6.53 17.09 2.74
N SER A 373 -7.04 15.86 2.56
CA SER A 373 -7.45 15.00 3.67
C SER A 373 -6.33 14.69 4.67
N GLU A 374 -5.07 14.70 4.23
CA GLU A 374 -3.91 14.46 5.10
C GLU A 374 -3.69 15.60 6.11
N LEU A 375 -4.16 16.83 5.83
CA LEU A 375 -4.05 17.95 6.77
C LEU A 375 -4.70 17.66 8.12
N GLY A 376 -5.68 16.76 8.18
CA GLY A 376 -6.30 16.34 9.43
C GLY A 376 -5.33 15.66 10.40
N LYS A 377 -4.24 15.05 9.88
CA LYS A 377 -3.28 14.23 10.64
C LYS A 377 -2.11 15.04 11.24
N LEU A 378 -2.02 16.35 10.97
CA LEU A 378 -0.84 17.17 11.26
C LEU A 378 -0.48 17.33 12.75
N ASN A 379 -1.45 17.15 13.65
CA ASN A 379 -1.25 17.42 15.06
C ASN A 379 -1.75 16.23 15.90
N ALA A 380 -0.82 15.50 16.50
CA ALA A 380 -1.13 14.35 17.34
C ALA A 380 -1.95 14.73 18.58
N GLU A 381 -1.70 15.91 19.16
CA GLU A 381 -2.49 16.42 20.28
C GLU A 381 -3.92 16.75 19.83
N ALA A 382 -4.11 17.34 18.65
CA ALA A 382 -5.44 17.57 18.10
C ALA A 382 -6.21 16.24 17.88
N ASN A 383 -5.53 15.19 17.45
CA ASN A 383 -6.12 13.85 17.30
C ASN A 383 -6.54 13.26 18.65
N ASP A 384 -5.72 13.42 19.69
CA ASP A 384 -6.07 13.00 21.05
C ASP A 384 -7.31 13.74 21.58
N TYR A 385 -7.41 15.06 21.35
CA TYR A 385 -8.62 15.82 21.66
C TYR A 385 -9.84 15.34 20.86
N TYR A 386 -9.67 14.98 19.59
CA TYR A 386 -10.75 14.41 18.78
C TYR A 386 -11.24 13.06 19.33
N GLU A 387 -10.33 12.16 19.72
CA GLU A 387 -10.71 10.88 20.32
C GLU A 387 -11.39 11.06 21.69
N LYS A 388 -10.90 11.99 22.52
CA LYS A 388 -11.58 12.37 23.77
C LYS A 388 -13.00 12.87 23.52
N ALA A 389 -13.21 13.68 22.48
CA ALA A 389 -14.54 14.15 22.12
C ALA A 389 -15.48 13.00 21.73
N ASN A 390 -14.98 11.98 21.00
CA ASN A 390 -15.77 10.78 20.67
C ASN A 390 -16.16 9.98 21.92
N ILE A 391 -15.24 9.82 22.88
CA ILE A 391 -15.53 9.15 24.16
C ILE A 391 -16.64 9.89 24.92
N TRP A 392 -16.60 11.22 24.98
CA TRP A 392 -17.63 12.00 25.66
C TRP A 392 -18.98 11.99 24.94
N ARG A 393 -18.95 11.95 23.60
CA ARG A 393 -20.15 11.74 22.78
C ARG A 393 -20.83 10.42 23.11
N GLU A 394 -20.09 9.33 23.29
CA GLU A 394 -20.64 8.02 23.70
C GLU A 394 -21.22 8.05 25.12
N ARG A 395 -20.61 8.82 26.01
CA ARG A 395 -21.08 9.02 27.39
C ARG A 395 -22.26 9.98 27.51
N GLY A 396 -22.64 10.66 26.42
CA GLY A 396 -23.72 11.64 26.41
C GLY A 396 -23.41 12.96 27.13
N ASN A 397 -22.14 13.24 27.44
CA ASN A 397 -21.76 14.51 28.07
C ASN A 397 -21.45 15.56 27.00
N VAL A 398 -22.41 16.46 26.80
CA VAL A 398 -22.42 17.47 25.74
C VAL A 398 -21.34 18.54 25.92
N ASP A 399 -21.10 18.99 27.15
CA ASP A 399 -20.18 20.10 27.38
C ASP A 399 -18.73 19.68 27.13
N ASP A 400 -18.36 18.47 27.57
CA ASP A 400 -17.05 17.90 27.31
C ASP A 400 -16.88 17.50 25.83
N GLU A 401 -17.90 16.91 25.19
CA GLU A 401 -17.90 16.63 23.74
C GLU A 401 -17.55 17.89 22.93
N LEU A 402 -18.29 18.98 23.17
CA LEU A 402 -18.09 20.24 22.45
C LEU A 402 -16.75 20.90 22.79
N TYR A 403 -16.31 20.84 24.05
CA TYR A 403 -15.02 21.37 24.47
C TYR A 403 -13.87 20.69 23.73
N HIS A 404 -13.85 19.36 23.73
CA HIS A 404 -12.76 18.59 23.14
C HIS A 404 -12.72 18.71 21.61
N TYR A 405 -13.87 18.71 20.93
CA TYR A 405 -13.89 18.98 19.48
C TYR A 405 -13.40 20.39 19.13
N ARG A 406 -13.76 21.41 19.93
CA ARG A 406 -13.25 22.78 19.72
C ARG A 406 -11.75 22.87 19.95
N LYS A 407 -11.22 22.19 20.98
CA LYS A 407 -9.78 22.11 21.23
C LYS A 407 -9.02 21.43 20.09
N ALA A 408 -9.56 20.34 19.55
CA ALA A 408 -8.99 19.70 18.36
C ALA A 408 -8.89 20.68 17.17
N LEU A 409 -9.92 21.49 16.93
CA LEU A 409 -9.92 22.50 15.86
C LEU A 409 -9.06 23.73 16.17
N GLU A 410 -8.86 24.09 17.43
CA GLU A 410 -7.93 25.15 17.84
C GLU A 410 -6.48 24.74 17.53
N LEU A 411 -6.12 23.50 17.87
CA LEU A 411 -4.80 22.91 17.64
C LEU A 411 -4.53 22.56 16.17
N ASN A 412 -5.55 22.07 15.47
CA ASN A 412 -5.51 21.83 14.03
C ASN A 412 -6.81 22.32 13.37
N PRO A 413 -6.81 23.55 12.84
CA PRO A 413 -7.98 24.11 12.17
C PRO A 413 -8.44 23.31 10.95
N ASN A 414 -7.58 22.48 10.36
CA ASN A 414 -7.89 21.61 9.23
C ASN A 414 -8.18 20.15 9.65
N HIS A 415 -8.48 19.89 10.91
CA HIS A 415 -8.95 18.58 11.39
C HIS A 415 -10.42 18.36 10.99
N PHE A 416 -10.64 17.88 9.76
CA PHE A 416 -11.97 17.77 9.18
C PHE A 416 -12.91 16.82 9.94
N SER A 417 -12.39 15.74 10.54
CA SER A 417 -13.23 14.84 11.36
C SER A 417 -13.79 15.55 12.59
N ALA A 418 -12.97 16.30 13.32
CA ALA A 418 -13.40 17.16 14.43
C ALA A 418 -14.34 18.28 13.98
N LEU A 419 -14.14 18.85 12.77
CA LEU A 419 -15.06 19.84 12.19
C LEU A 419 -16.47 19.26 12.05
N PHE A 420 -16.59 18.07 11.46
CA PHE A 420 -17.89 17.42 11.28
C PHE A 420 -18.46 16.91 12.60
N GLY A 421 -17.62 16.36 13.49
CA GLY A 421 -18.03 15.96 14.84
C GLY A 421 -18.62 17.14 15.62
N LEU A 422 -17.95 18.30 15.60
CA LEU A 422 -18.45 19.52 16.21
C LEU A 422 -19.74 20.01 15.56
N ALA A 423 -19.84 19.96 14.23
CA ALA A 423 -21.04 20.39 13.51
C ALA A 423 -22.28 19.57 13.90
N GLU A 424 -22.11 18.24 13.96
CA GLU A 424 -23.15 17.30 14.40
C GLU A 424 -23.53 17.54 15.87
N ALA A 425 -22.54 17.69 16.75
CA ALA A 425 -22.76 17.95 18.17
C ALA A 425 -23.48 19.28 18.40
N CYS A 426 -23.09 20.36 17.72
CA CYS A 426 -23.78 21.65 17.78
C CYS A 426 -25.22 21.55 17.25
N GLN A 427 -25.47 20.75 16.20
CA GLN A 427 -26.82 20.56 15.66
C GLN A 427 -27.73 19.81 16.62
N LYS A 428 -27.24 18.72 17.24
CA LYS A 428 -28.00 17.93 18.23
C LYS A 428 -28.37 18.76 19.47
N ASN A 429 -27.47 19.64 19.87
CA ASN A 429 -27.60 20.46 21.08
C ASN A 429 -28.15 21.87 20.80
N GLU A 430 -28.89 22.04 19.69
CA GLU A 430 -29.60 23.26 19.31
C GLU A 430 -28.72 24.53 19.16
N LYS A 431 -27.39 24.38 19.04
CA LYS A 431 -26.42 25.44 18.74
C LYS A 431 -26.39 25.72 17.23
N PHE A 432 -27.56 26.01 16.66
CA PHE A 432 -27.78 26.10 15.20
C PHE A 432 -26.88 27.10 14.45
N PRO A 433 -26.57 28.31 14.98
CA PRO A 433 -25.70 29.25 14.28
C PRO A 433 -24.27 28.72 14.07
N GLU A 434 -23.71 28.05 15.09
CA GLU A 434 -22.37 27.47 15.05
C GLU A 434 -22.34 26.27 14.10
N ALA A 435 -23.31 25.35 14.24
CA ALA A 435 -23.46 24.21 13.34
C ALA A 435 -23.52 24.65 11.87
N ARG A 436 -24.28 25.72 11.58
CA ARG A 436 -24.42 26.25 10.22
C ARG A 436 -23.10 26.76 9.64
N GLU A 437 -22.30 27.52 10.39
CA GLU A 437 -20.99 27.99 9.88
C GLU A 437 -20.01 26.82 9.70
N LEU A 438 -20.05 25.81 10.57
CA LEU A 438 -19.26 24.59 10.42
C LEU A 438 -19.67 23.79 9.18
N TYR A 439 -20.98 23.58 8.94
CA TYR A 439 -21.48 22.92 7.74
C TYR A 439 -21.23 23.71 6.46
N LYS A 440 -21.26 25.05 6.50
CA LYS A 440 -20.89 25.89 5.36
C LYS A 440 -19.43 25.72 4.97
N ARG A 441 -18.53 25.56 5.95
CA ARG A 441 -17.14 25.18 5.70
C ARG A 441 -17.03 23.73 5.24
N GLY A 442 -17.71 22.81 5.92
CA GLY A 442 -17.79 21.39 5.62
C GLY A 442 -18.24 21.12 4.18
N TYR A 443 -19.18 21.90 3.65
CA TYR A 443 -19.70 21.76 2.29
C TYR A 443 -18.62 22.01 1.22
N LYS A 444 -17.61 22.83 1.52
CA LYS A 444 -16.48 23.04 0.62
C LYS A 444 -15.51 21.86 0.58
N ILE A 445 -15.48 21.06 1.65
CA ILE A 445 -14.61 19.90 1.84
C ILE A 445 -15.29 18.65 1.28
N ASP A 446 -16.49 18.35 1.79
CA ASP A 446 -17.32 17.22 1.40
C ASP A 446 -18.77 17.66 1.24
N ARG A 447 -19.13 17.94 -0.01
CA ARG A 447 -20.49 18.36 -0.40
C ARG A 447 -21.52 17.28 -0.13
N GLN A 448 -21.17 16.02 -0.37
CA GLN A 448 -22.12 14.94 -0.16
C GLN A 448 -22.37 14.82 1.33
N ARG A 449 -21.31 14.84 2.17
CA ARG A 449 -21.39 14.90 3.64
C ARG A 449 -22.47 15.83 4.13
N VAL A 450 -22.31 17.09 3.78
CA VAL A 450 -23.21 18.15 4.25
C VAL A 450 -24.61 18.06 3.63
N LYS A 451 -24.74 17.51 2.41
CA LYS A 451 -26.05 17.32 1.79
C LYS A 451 -26.94 16.40 2.62
N LYS A 452 -26.45 15.22 3.00
CA LYS A 452 -27.21 14.27 3.83
C LYS A 452 -27.30 14.72 5.28
N ASP A 453 -26.20 15.15 5.88
CA ASP A 453 -26.16 15.35 7.33
C ASP A 453 -26.89 16.63 7.76
N TYR A 454 -27.01 17.62 6.86
CA TYR A 454 -27.57 18.93 7.19
C TYR A 454 -28.64 19.43 6.21
N ILE A 455 -28.39 19.41 4.89
CA ILE A 455 -29.30 20.03 3.91
C ILE A 455 -30.59 19.24 3.74
N GLU A 456 -30.54 17.93 3.56
CA GLU A 456 -31.72 17.07 3.41
C GLU A 456 -32.63 17.09 4.64
N PRO A 457 -32.11 17.00 5.88
CA PRO A 457 -32.91 17.21 7.09
C PRO A 457 -33.59 18.57 7.15
N LEU A 458 -32.91 19.66 6.76
CA LEU A 458 -33.51 20.99 6.70
C LEU A 458 -34.64 21.07 5.66
N LEU A 459 -34.44 20.47 4.48
CA LEU A 459 -35.45 20.40 3.44
C LEU A 459 -36.67 19.58 3.89
N SER A 460 -36.44 18.42 4.50
CA SER A 460 -37.50 17.56 5.04
C SER A 460 -38.29 18.26 6.13
N LYS A 461 -37.60 18.95 7.07
CA LYS A 461 -38.23 19.75 8.11
C LYS A 461 -39.10 20.88 7.52
N ALA A 462 -38.60 21.58 6.51
CA ALA A 462 -39.36 22.62 5.81
C ALA A 462 -40.60 22.06 5.11
N ASP A 463 -40.46 20.93 4.42
CA ASP A 463 -41.56 20.27 3.71
C ASP A 463 -42.63 19.74 4.69
N ASN A 464 -42.23 19.17 5.83
CA ASN A 464 -43.16 18.71 6.87
C ASN A 464 -43.99 19.86 7.46
N TYR A 465 -43.37 21.02 7.72
CA TYR A 465 -44.12 22.20 8.18
C TYR A 465 -45.14 22.67 7.14
N LEU A 466 -44.84 22.55 5.84
CA LEU A 466 -45.79 22.89 4.77
C LEU A 466 -46.97 21.92 4.68
N GLN A 467 -46.79 20.64 5.02
CA GLN A 467 -47.82 19.60 4.97
C GLN A 467 -48.73 19.59 6.22
N SER A 468 -48.29 20.15 7.34
CA SER A 468 -49.10 20.24 8.56
C SER A 468 -50.28 21.21 8.36
N ASN A 469 -51.50 20.67 8.33
CA ASN A 469 -52.71 21.28 7.73
C ASN A 469 -53.35 22.48 8.48
N ARG A 470 -52.56 23.31 9.18
CA ARG A 470 -52.96 24.61 9.74
C ARG A 470 -51.76 25.54 9.74
N LEU A 471 -51.60 26.37 8.70
CA LEU A 471 -50.50 27.33 8.58
C LEU A 471 -50.90 28.73 9.12
N PRO A 472 -50.63 29.09 10.40
CA PRO A 472 -50.60 30.49 10.81
C PRO A 472 -49.43 31.22 10.12
N ARG A 473 -49.54 32.55 9.89
CA ARG A 473 -48.47 33.38 9.28
C ARG A 473 -47.07 33.18 9.90
N ARG A 474 -47.02 32.84 11.20
CA ARG A 474 -45.77 32.56 11.94
C ARG A 474 -45.01 31.32 11.42
N ASN A 475 -45.69 30.32 10.87
CA ASN A 475 -45.07 29.11 10.33
C ASN A 475 -44.48 29.34 8.92
N LEU A 476 -45.04 30.27 8.14
CA LEU A 476 -44.53 30.61 6.80
C LEU A 476 -43.14 31.26 6.86
N SER A 477 -42.93 32.14 7.85
CA SER A 477 -41.62 32.78 8.10
C SER A 477 -40.56 31.76 8.50
N LEU A 478 -40.90 30.77 9.33
CA LEU A 478 -40.00 29.68 9.71
C LEU A 478 -39.59 28.81 8.50
N VAL A 479 -40.55 28.43 7.66
CA VAL A 479 -40.30 27.65 6.44
C VAL A 479 -39.39 28.40 5.46
N LYS A 480 -39.63 29.69 5.23
CA LYS A 480 -38.75 30.54 4.42
C LYS A 480 -37.32 30.54 4.95
N LYS A 481 -37.17 30.72 6.27
CA LYS A 481 -35.86 30.71 6.93
C LYS A 481 -35.12 29.38 6.75
N LEU A 482 -35.81 28.24 6.78
CA LEU A 482 -35.20 26.91 6.55
C LEU A 482 -34.70 26.76 5.11
N TYR A 483 -35.46 27.19 4.10
CA TYR A 483 -34.98 27.16 2.71
C TYR A 483 -33.87 28.20 2.46
N GLU A 484 -33.92 29.37 3.10
CA GLU A 484 -32.85 30.36 3.03
C GLU A 484 -31.54 29.82 3.62
N GLN A 485 -31.59 29.10 4.75
CA GLN A 485 -30.43 28.41 5.32
C GLN A 485 -29.81 27.38 4.36
N VAL A 486 -30.64 26.64 3.62
CA VAL A 486 -30.14 25.73 2.58
C VAL A 486 -29.38 26.51 1.50
N LEU A 487 -29.89 27.67 1.08
CA LEU A 487 -29.23 28.51 0.06
C LEU A 487 -27.99 29.26 0.58
N GLU A 488 -27.86 29.47 1.88
CA GLU A 488 -26.64 30.01 2.48
C GLU A 488 -25.44 29.04 2.34
N ILE A 489 -25.71 27.73 2.30
CA ILE A 489 -24.70 26.67 2.17
C ILE A 489 -24.58 26.20 0.72
N ASP A 490 -25.69 25.77 0.12
CA ASP A 490 -25.80 25.38 -1.29
C ASP A 490 -26.61 26.41 -2.05
N ARG A 491 -25.92 27.47 -2.51
CA ARG A 491 -26.54 28.56 -3.26
C ARG A 491 -27.32 28.09 -4.48
N ASN A 492 -26.96 26.95 -5.08
CA ASN A 492 -27.54 26.43 -6.32
C ASN A 492 -28.61 25.36 -6.08
N ASN A 493 -29.04 25.13 -4.84
CA ASN A 493 -30.10 24.17 -4.54
C ASN A 493 -31.43 24.55 -5.22
N THR A 494 -31.81 23.80 -6.25
CA THR A 494 -32.99 24.08 -7.09
C THR A 494 -34.30 23.94 -6.32
N LYS A 495 -34.40 22.93 -5.44
CA LYS A 495 -35.58 22.69 -4.61
C LYS A 495 -35.88 23.89 -3.70
N ALA A 496 -34.87 24.37 -2.96
CA ALA A 496 -35.02 25.52 -2.07
C ALA A 496 -35.34 26.81 -2.84
N ARG A 497 -34.69 27.07 -3.98
CA ARG A 497 -35.01 28.24 -4.83
C ARG A 497 -36.45 28.23 -5.33
N ASN A 498 -36.91 27.10 -5.86
CA ASN A 498 -38.27 26.96 -6.40
C ASN A 498 -39.32 27.14 -5.29
N LYS A 499 -39.12 26.53 -4.12
CA LYS A 499 -40.05 26.66 -2.99
C LYS A 499 -40.11 28.07 -2.43
N LEU A 500 -38.98 28.78 -2.33
CA LEU A 500 -38.98 30.19 -1.92
C LEU A 500 -39.70 31.09 -2.93
N LYS A 501 -39.62 30.79 -4.23
CA LYS A 501 -40.37 31.50 -5.26
C LYS A 501 -41.88 31.28 -5.10
N GLU A 502 -42.32 30.03 -4.98
CA GLU A 502 -43.74 29.67 -4.72
C GLU A 502 -44.30 30.36 -3.48
N LEU A 503 -43.51 30.47 -2.40
CA LEU A 503 -43.92 31.11 -1.15
C LEU A 503 -44.00 32.64 -1.24
N LYS A 504 -43.23 33.27 -2.14
CA LYS A 504 -43.35 34.71 -2.45
C LYS A 504 -44.59 34.99 -3.29
N ASP A 505 -44.91 34.11 -4.23
CA ASP A 505 -46.08 34.27 -5.11
C ASP A 505 -47.41 34.14 -4.32
N LYS A 506 -47.45 33.30 -3.27
CA LYS A 506 -48.62 33.15 -2.37
C LYS A 506 -48.90 34.35 -1.45
N GLU A 507 -47.92 35.22 -1.18
CA GLU A 507 -48.12 36.44 -0.37
C GLU A 507 -48.74 37.58 -1.18
N ASN A 508 -48.67 37.54 -2.52
CA ASN A 508 -49.15 38.59 -3.41
C ASN A 508 -50.61 38.41 -3.89
N ILE A 509 -51.35 37.44 -3.35
CA ILE A 509 -52.76 37.22 -3.71
C ILE A 509 -53.66 38.08 -2.80
N LYS A 510 -54.07 39.26 -3.29
CA LYS A 510 -55.27 39.96 -2.83
C LYS A 510 -56.49 39.17 -3.30
N ILE A 511 -57.30 38.66 -2.38
CA ILE A 511 -58.59 38.01 -2.69
C ILE A 511 -59.69 39.10 -2.75
N PRO A 512 -60.40 39.30 -3.87
CA PRO A 512 -61.73 39.90 -3.85
C PRO A 512 -62.81 38.80 -3.72
N ILE A 513 -63.85 39.15 -2.96
CA ILE A 513 -65.01 38.32 -2.63
C ILE A 513 -65.99 38.26 -3.83
N ARG A 514 -66.58 37.06 -4.05
CA ARG A 514 -67.81 36.66 -4.79
C ARG A 514 -67.47 35.45 -5.68
N PHE A 515 -68.14 34.30 -5.64
CA PHE A 515 -69.58 34.03 -5.62
C PHE A 515 -69.91 32.74 -4.86
N VAL A 516 -71.21 32.57 -4.62
CA VAL A 516 -71.89 31.68 -3.70
C VAL A 516 -72.70 30.61 -4.47
N ILE A 517 -72.82 29.42 -3.87
CA ILE A 517 -73.86 28.38 -4.00
C ILE A 517 -73.77 27.26 -5.08
N SER A 518 -73.93 26.04 -4.55
CA SER A 518 -74.70 24.85 -4.99
C SER A 518 -74.02 23.61 -5.59
N ALA A 519 -74.58 22.49 -5.11
CA ALA A 519 -74.57 21.11 -5.59
C ALA A 519 -73.40 20.23 -5.10
N ALA A 520 -73.52 19.43 -4.03
CA ALA A 520 -74.43 18.32 -3.72
C ALA A 520 -73.81 16.94 -4.02
N VAL A 521 -73.58 16.20 -2.92
CA VAL A 521 -73.93 14.78 -2.70
C VAL A 521 -72.95 13.68 -3.15
N LEU A 522 -72.80 12.71 -2.22
CA LEU A 522 -72.24 11.33 -2.27
C LEU A 522 -70.88 11.18 -1.58
N ALA A 523 -70.81 10.95 -0.25
CA ALA A 523 -71.14 9.73 0.53
C ALA A 523 -70.14 8.57 0.37
N PHE A 524 -69.29 8.35 1.39
CA PHE A 524 -69.14 7.08 2.14
C PHE A 524 -68.08 7.21 3.26
N PRO A 525 -68.41 6.96 4.54
CA PRO A 525 -67.47 6.67 5.62
C PRO A 525 -67.53 5.18 6.02
N ILE A 526 -66.70 4.77 7.02
CA ILE A 526 -66.75 3.53 7.89
C ILE A 526 -65.80 2.38 7.46
N LEU A 527 -65.05 1.64 8.32
CA LEU A 527 -64.67 1.66 9.75
C LEU A 527 -63.54 0.60 9.96
N ILE A 528 -62.68 0.84 10.97
CA ILE A 528 -62.16 -0.07 12.03
C ILE A 528 -61.56 -1.46 11.68
N GLY A 529 -60.35 -1.68 12.21
CA GLY A 529 -59.84 -3.00 12.63
C GLY A 529 -58.52 -2.87 13.41
N ILE A 530 -58.60 -2.81 14.74
CA ILE A 530 -57.44 -2.85 15.67
C ILE A 530 -57.04 -4.32 15.88
N GLY A 531 -55.73 -4.62 15.84
CA GLY A 531 -55.19 -5.94 16.19
C GLY A 531 -53.66 -6.03 16.19
N ILE A 532 -53.05 -5.56 17.28
CA ILE A 532 -51.81 -6.03 17.93
C ILE A 532 -50.81 -6.86 17.08
N PHE A 533 -49.63 -6.30 16.81
CA PHE A 533 -48.36 -7.02 17.03
C PHE A 533 -47.20 -6.03 17.26
N LEU A 534 -46.53 -6.20 18.38
CA LEU A 534 -45.30 -5.51 18.77
C LEU A 534 -44.16 -5.94 17.84
N GLY A 535 -43.53 -4.98 17.18
CA GLY A 535 -42.27 -5.17 16.46
C GLY A 535 -41.57 -3.83 16.37
N THR A 536 -40.55 -3.63 17.20
CA THR A 536 -39.70 -2.45 17.21
C THR A 536 -39.02 -2.28 15.85
N ILE A 537 -39.48 -1.32 15.05
CA ILE A 537 -38.75 -0.85 13.87
C ILE A 537 -37.62 0.04 14.36
N VAL A 538 -36.40 -0.52 14.39
CA VAL A 538 -35.17 0.26 14.46
C VAL A 538 -35.08 1.08 13.16
N PRO A 539 -34.79 2.40 13.19
CA PRO A 539 -34.67 3.17 11.96
C PRO A 539 -33.43 2.72 11.18
N ASP A 540 -33.67 2.22 9.97
CA ASP A 540 -32.65 1.87 8.98
C ASP A 540 -31.68 3.03 8.74
N PHE A 541 -30.40 2.75 8.98
CA PHE A 541 -29.29 3.64 8.72
C PHE A 541 -29.11 3.77 7.21
N GLN A 542 -29.54 4.87 6.59
CA GLN A 542 -29.27 5.14 5.17
C GLN A 542 -27.76 5.27 4.95
N LEU A 543 -27.18 4.30 4.25
CA LEU A 543 -25.75 4.11 4.02
C LEU A 543 -25.28 4.83 2.74
N TRP A 544 -24.18 5.56 2.85
CA TRP A 544 -23.43 5.99 1.68
C TRP A 544 -22.52 4.89 1.15
N PRO A 545 -22.27 4.87 -0.17
CA PRO A 545 -21.40 3.87 -0.76
C PRO A 545 -20.00 3.96 -0.13
N ILE A 546 -19.50 2.86 0.44
CA ILE A 546 -18.18 2.78 1.10
C ILE A 546 -17.06 2.93 0.08
N PHE A 547 -17.33 2.47 -1.14
CA PHE A 547 -16.47 2.54 -2.30
C PHE A 547 -17.17 3.36 -3.38
N SER A 548 -16.39 4.11 -4.17
CA SER A 548 -16.89 4.64 -5.44
C SER A 548 -17.36 3.50 -6.36
N SER A 549 -18.17 3.82 -7.37
CA SER A 549 -18.64 2.82 -8.35
C SER A 549 -17.49 2.11 -9.06
N GLU A 550 -16.36 2.81 -9.27
CA GLU A 550 -15.17 2.28 -9.91
C GLU A 550 -14.39 1.34 -8.97
N GLU A 551 -14.16 1.77 -7.73
CA GLU A 551 -13.53 0.92 -6.71
C GLU A 551 -14.35 -0.35 -6.43
N LYS A 552 -15.69 -0.23 -6.43
CA LYS A 552 -16.56 -1.40 -6.28
C LYS A 552 -16.39 -2.40 -7.43
N ARG A 553 -16.28 -1.93 -8.68
CA ARG A 553 -16.03 -2.78 -9.85
C ARG A 553 -14.66 -3.46 -9.82
N GLN A 554 -13.66 -2.81 -9.23
CA GLN A 554 -12.31 -3.38 -9.08
C GLN A 554 -12.21 -4.39 -7.94
N ARG A 555 -13.14 -4.32 -6.97
CA ARG A 555 -13.08 -5.14 -5.75
C ARG A 555 -14.08 -6.28 -5.70
N PHE A 556 -15.23 -6.16 -6.36
CA PHE A 556 -16.30 -7.15 -6.28
C PHE A 556 -16.69 -7.61 -7.67
N SER A 557 -16.83 -8.92 -7.85
CA SER A 557 -17.33 -9.49 -9.09
C SER A 557 -17.98 -10.85 -8.85
N SER A 558 -19.14 -11.06 -9.47
CA SER A 558 -19.75 -12.36 -9.70
C SER A 558 -19.54 -12.85 -11.15
N GLY A 559 -18.88 -12.04 -11.98
CA GLY A 559 -18.80 -12.25 -13.43
C GLY A 559 -18.89 -10.95 -14.21
N GLU A 560 -19.16 -9.82 -13.55
CA GLU A 560 -19.25 -8.52 -14.20
C GLU A 560 -17.88 -7.98 -14.66
N ASN A 561 -16.79 -8.29 -13.96
CA ASN A 561 -15.43 -7.87 -14.33
C ASN A 561 -14.40 -8.93 -13.93
N THR A 562 -13.19 -8.89 -14.48
CA THR A 562 -12.09 -9.69 -13.95
C THR A 562 -11.48 -9.04 -12.71
N VAL A 563 -11.12 -9.85 -11.71
CA VAL A 563 -10.32 -9.47 -10.54
C VAL A 563 -8.85 -9.87 -10.69
N PHE A 564 -8.48 -10.60 -11.76
CA PHE A 564 -7.12 -11.01 -12.09
C PHE A 564 -6.72 -10.59 -13.50
N TYR A 565 -6.26 -9.35 -13.67
CA TYR A 565 -5.68 -8.92 -14.94
C TYR A 565 -4.35 -9.63 -15.20
N ASN A 566 -4.23 -10.29 -16.35
CA ASN A 566 -3.00 -10.98 -16.75
C ASN A 566 -2.12 -10.05 -17.61
N THR A 567 -1.10 -9.43 -17.03
CA THR A 567 -0.24 -8.48 -17.73
C THR A 567 0.57 -9.06 -18.89
N ASN A 568 0.64 -10.39 -19.01
CA ASN A 568 1.46 -11.09 -20.00
C ASN A 568 0.64 -11.81 -21.08
N ASN A 569 -0.70 -11.75 -21.03
CA ASN A 569 -1.57 -12.41 -22.01
C ASN A 569 -2.76 -11.52 -22.39
N GLU A 570 -2.55 -10.65 -23.38
CA GLU A 570 -3.57 -9.73 -23.89
C GLU A 570 -4.77 -10.47 -24.50
N ASN A 571 -4.56 -11.63 -25.11
CA ASN A 571 -5.66 -12.45 -25.65
C ASN A 571 -6.59 -12.92 -24.53
N TYR A 572 -6.04 -13.49 -23.46
CA TYR A 572 -6.81 -13.89 -22.28
C TYR A 572 -7.66 -12.72 -21.73
N ASN A 573 -7.05 -11.54 -21.55
CA ASN A 573 -7.75 -10.37 -21.00
C ASN A 573 -8.87 -9.88 -21.93
N ARG A 574 -8.67 -9.91 -23.25
CA ARG A 574 -9.69 -9.53 -24.23
C ARG A 574 -10.84 -10.53 -24.25
N ASP A 575 -10.52 -11.82 -24.16
CA ASP A 575 -11.50 -12.89 -24.30
C ASP A 575 -12.38 -12.96 -23.03
N ILE A 576 -11.79 -12.89 -21.83
CA ILE A 576 -12.56 -12.81 -20.57
C ILE A 576 -13.41 -11.54 -20.50
N PHE A 577 -12.90 -10.40 -20.96
CA PHE A 577 -13.65 -9.14 -21.02
C PHE A 577 -14.92 -9.29 -21.87
N SER A 578 -14.83 -10.02 -22.98
CA SER A 578 -15.99 -10.28 -23.85
C SER A 578 -17.04 -11.12 -23.12
N CYS A 579 -16.64 -12.17 -22.38
CA CYS A 579 -17.56 -12.94 -21.54
C CYS A 579 -18.18 -12.10 -20.42
N ASN A 580 -17.38 -11.23 -19.77
CA ASN A 580 -17.88 -10.32 -18.74
C ASN A 580 -18.95 -9.36 -19.28
N GLN A 581 -18.82 -8.89 -20.54
CA GLN A 581 -19.83 -8.04 -21.17
C GLN A 581 -21.18 -8.77 -21.35
N GLU A 582 -21.17 -10.04 -21.74
CA GLU A 582 -22.41 -10.83 -21.84
C GLU A 582 -23.05 -11.01 -20.46
N PHE A 583 -22.24 -11.25 -19.43
CA PHE A 583 -22.73 -11.30 -18.05
C PHE A 583 -23.37 -9.99 -17.59
N GLN A 584 -22.74 -8.84 -17.88
CA GLN A 584 -23.27 -7.50 -17.56
C GLN A 584 -24.59 -7.20 -18.29
N LYS A 585 -24.75 -7.69 -19.53
CA LYS A 585 -25.99 -7.59 -20.32
C LYS A 585 -27.10 -8.53 -19.83
N GLN A 586 -26.81 -9.37 -18.84
CA GLN A 586 -27.71 -10.42 -18.33
C GLN A 586 -27.98 -11.55 -19.34
N ASN A 587 -27.11 -11.69 -20.35
CA ASN A 587 -27.12 -12.79 -21.31
C ASN A 587 -26.42 -14.01 -20.69
N TYR A 588 -27.02 -14.57 -19.63
CA TYR A 588 -26.34 -15.55 -18.78
C TYR A 588 -26.06 -16.89 -19.48
N ASN A 589 -26.86 -17.29 -20.48
CA ASN A 589 -26.58 -18.48 -21.28
C ASN A 589 -25.32 -18.29 -22.15
N GLU A 590 -25.22 -17.14 -22.81
CA GLU A 590 -24.07 -16.76 -23.63
C GLU A 590 -22.82 -16.58 -22.76
N ALA A 591 -22.96 -15.93 -21.61
CA ALA A 591 -21.88 -15.79 -20.64
C ALA A 591 -21.39 -17.15 -20.13
N ALA A 592 -22.31 -18.07 -19.79
CA ALA A 592 -21.95 -19.43 -19.37
C ALA A 592 -21.16 -20.16 -20.46
N ASN A 593 -21.64 -20.17 -21.70
CA ASN A 593 -20.92 -20.80 -22.82
C ASN A 593 -19.53 -20.19 -23.04
N CYS A 594 -19.42 -18.87 -22.92
CA CYS A 594 -18.16 -18.14 -23.07
C CYS A 594 -17.16 -18.50 -21.96
N PHE A 595 -17.59 -18.45 -20.69
CA PHE A 595 -16.74 -18.80 -19.56
C PHE A 595 -16.38 -20.29 -19.53
N ASP A 596 -17.26 -21.19 -19.95
CA ASP A 596 -16.96 -22.62 -20.06
C ASP A 596 -15.84 -22.87 -21.08
N GLY A 597 -15.93 -22.26 -22.28
CA GLY A 597 -14.87 -22.34 -23.28
C GLY A 597 -13.52 -21.87 -22.73
N LEU A 598 -13.49 -20.70 -22.09
CA LEU A 598 -12.25 -20.21 -21.47
C LEU A 598 -11.77 -21.09 -20.31
N ALA A 599 -12.68 -21.62 -19.49
CA ALA A 599 -12.32 -22.51 -18.38
C ALA A 599 -11.74 -23.84 -18.88
N GLN A 600 -12.06 -24.27 -20.10
CA GLN A 600 -11.45 -25.43 -20.74
C GLN A 600 -10.05 -25.12 -21.28
N ASP A 601 -9.85 -23.94 -21.87
CA ASP A 601 -8.54 -23.50 -22.37
C ASP A 601 -7.56 -23.16 -21.23
N TYR A 602 -8.08 -22.60 -20.14
CA TYR A 602 -7.32 -22.14 -18.98
C TYR A 602 -7.76 -22.87 -17.71
N ARG A 603 -7.74 -24.21 -17.73
CA ARG A 603 -8.27 -25.08 -16.65
C ARG A 603 -7.79 -24.77 -15.23
N ASN A 604 -6.65 -24.10 -15.08
CA ASN A 604 -6.09 -23.77 -13.78
C ASN A 604 -6.46 -22.35 -13.26
N GLU A 605 -7.29 -21.61 -14.00
CA GLU A 605 -7.80 -20.29 -13.63
C GLU A 605 -9.19 -20.39 -12.95
N PRO A 606 -9.27 -20.28 -11.61
CA PRO A 606 -10.50 -20.54 -10.87
C PRO A 606 -11.59 -19.48 -11.06
N GLU A 607 -11.20 -18.25 -11.41
CA GLU A 607 -12.15 -17.16 -11.68
C GLU A 607 -13.14 -17.53 -12.78
N LEU A 608 -12.65 -18.14 -13.87
CA LEU A 608 -13.48 -18.54 -15.00
C LEU A 608 -14.52 -19.59 -14.60
N LEU A 609 -14.11 -20.59 -13.80
CA LEU A 609 -15.02 -21.63 -13.35
C LEU A 609 -16.08 -21.07 -12.39
N ILE A 610 -15.73 -20.10 -11.55
CA ILE A 610 -16.69 -19.39 -10.69
C ILE A 610 -17.69 -18.61 -11.55
N TYR A 611 -17.22 -17.84 -12.53
CA TYR A 611 -18.10 -17.04 -13.39
C TYR A 611 -18.99 -17.88 -14.29
N TYR A 612 -18.50 -19.02 -14.78
CA TYR A 612 -19.32 -20.04 -15.42
C TYR A 612 -20.46 -20.50 -14.50
N ASN A 613 -20.13 -20.93 -13.28
CA ASN A 613 -21.13 -21.42 -12.33
C ASN A 613 -22.10 -20.34 -11.86
N ASN A 614 -21.64 -19.09 -11.71
CA ASN A 614 -22.49 -17.95 -11.40
C ASN A 614 -23.45 -17.62 -12.55
N SER A 615 -23.01 -17.78 -13.80
CA SER A 615 -23.85 -17.60 -14.98
C SER A 615 -24.98 -18.63 -15.01
N LEU A 616 -24.67 -19.90 -14.74
CA LEU A 616 -25.69 -20.95 -14.58
C LEU A 616 -26.67 -20.62 -13.44
N ALA A 617 -26.15 -20.18 -12.30
CA ALA A 617 -26.96 -19.88 -11.12
C ALA A 617 -27.93 -18.70 -11.36
N ARG A 618 -27.48 -17.66 -12.05
CA ARG A 618 -28.34 -16.53 -12.42
C ARG A 618 -29.35 -16.90 -13.52
N ASN A 619 -28.97 -17.77 -14.46
CA ASN A 619 -29.90 -18.27 -15.49
C ASN A 619 -31.05 -19.11 -14.90
N HIS A 620 -30.79 -19.87 -13.83
CA HIS A 620 -31.80 -20.62 -13.08
C HIS A 620 -32.76 -19.75 -12.25
N ASN A 621 -32.56 -18.42 -12.21
CA ASN A 621 -33.44 -17.45 -11.55
C ASN A 621 -33.81 -17.79 -10.09
N ASN A 622 -32.84 -17.76 -9.17
CA ASN A 622 -32.96 -17.59 -7.70
C ASN A 622 -31.70 -18.14 -6.99
N PRO A 623 -30.50 -17.60 -7.28
CA PRO A 623 -29.25 -18.15 -6.73
C PRO A 623 -29.18 -17.99 -5.20
N ILE A 624 -28.43 -18.88 -4.56
CA ILE A 624 -27.99 -18.75 -3.16
C ILE A 624 -26.61 -18.08 -3.18
N LYS A 625 -26.41 -16.99 -2.44
CA LYS A 625 -25.16 -16.20 -2.53
C LYS A 625 -24.29 -16.36 -1.28
N ILE A 626 -23.01 -16.64 -1.50
CA ILE A 626 -21.95 -16.49 -0.49
C ILE A 626 -20.81 -15.65 -1.08
N ALA A 627 -20.03 -15.00 -0.22
CA ALA A 627 -18.86 -14.23 -0.64
C ALA A 627 -17.56 -14.99 -0.32
N VAL A 628 -16.55 -14.82 -1.16
CA VAL A 628 -15.18 -15.26 -0.90
C VAL A 628 -14.25 -14.05 -0.92
N VAL A 629 -13.51 -13.83 0.17
CA VAL A 629 -12.64 -12.65 0.34
C VAL A 629 -11.18 -13.06 0.20
N VAL A 630 -10.51 -12.53 -0.83
CA VAL A 630 -9.14 -12.90 -1.20
C VAL A 630 -8.30 -11.69 -1.59
N PRO A 631 -6.96 -11.75 -1.48
CA PRO A 631 -6.08 -10.62 -1.78
C PRO A 631 -5.68 -10.58 -3.26
N ALA A 632 -6.67 -10.45 -4.15
CA ALA A 632 -6.50 -10.70 -5.58
C ALA A 632 -5.39 -9.87 -6.26
N ASN A 633 -5.21 -8.61 -5.84
CA ASN A 633 -4.23 -7.68 -6.44
C ASN A 633 -2.82 -7.72 -5.80
N LYS A 634 -2.68 -8.11 -4.53
CA LYS A 634 -1.37 -8.18 -3.86
C LYS A 634 -0.75 -9.58 -3.92
N ASN A 635 -1.56 -10.63 -4.02
CA ASN A 635 -1.07 -12.01 -3.99
C ASN A 635 -1.95 -12.94 -4.84
N SER A 636 -1.86 -12.79 -6.16
CA SER A 636 -2.73 -13.46 -7.13
C SER A 636 -2.68 -14.98 -7.00
N GLU A 637 -1.52 -15.60 -6.81
CA GLU A 637 -1.40 -17.06 -6.72
C GLU A 637 -2.00 -17.64 -5.44
N ARG A 638 -1.87 -16.94 -4.30
CA ARG A 638 -2.57 -17.35 -3.06
C ARG A 638 -4.08 -17.20 -3.21
N ALA A 639 -4.54 -16.09 -3.78
CA ALA A 639 -5.95 -15.86 -4.05
C ALA A 639 -6.51 -16.95 -4.98
N LYS A 640 -5.83 -17.26 -6.10
CA LYS A 640 -6.19 -18.37 -6.99
C LYS A 640 -6.21 -19.72 -6.27
N SER A 641 -5.25 -19.99 -5.39
CA SER A 641 -5.23 -21.26 -4.63
C SER A 641 -6.47 -21.43 -3.73
N ILE A 642 -6.92 -20.36 -3.05
CA ILE A 642 -8.15 -20.35 -2.26
C ILE A 642 -9.37 -20.55 -3.18
N LEU A 643 -9.45 -19.76 -4.25
CA LEU A 643 -10.57 -19.79 -5.19
C LEU A 643 -10.71 -21.14 -5.90
N ARG A 644 -9.63 -21.90 -6.16
CA ARG A 644 -9.73 -23.26 -6.71
C ARG A 644 -10.56 -24.18 -5.80
N GLY A 645 -10.40 -24.07 -4.48
CA GLY A 645 -11.17 -24.90 -3.55
C GLY A 645 -12.65 -24.56 -3.60
N VAL A 646 -12.95 -23.26 -3.57
CA VAL A 646 -14.31 -22.72 -3.65
C VAL A 646 -14.97 -23.07 -4.99
N ALA A 647 -14.28 -22.82 -6.09
CA ALA A 647 -14.76 -23.08 -7.44
C ALA A 647 -15.05 -24.56 -7.67
N GLN A 648 -14.20 -25.45 -7.16
CA GLN A 648 -14.40 -26.89 -7.31
C GLN A 648 -15.66 -27.37 -6.57
N ALA A 649 -15.81 -26.99 -5.29
CA ALA A 649 -17.00 -27.35 -4.51
C ALA A 649 -18.28 -26.74 -5.09
N GLN A 650 -18.22 -25.49 -5.55
CA GLN A 650 -19.32 -24.83 -6.26
C GLN A 650 -19.71 -25.61 -7.52
N ASN A 651 -18.73 -25.98 -8.35
CA ASN A 651 -18.97 -26.70 -9.61
C ASN A 651 -19.56 -28.09 -9.37
N GLU A 652 -19.08 -28.82 -8.36
CA GLU A 652 -19.63 -30.13 -7.97
C GLU A 652 -21.09 -29.99 -7.50
N TYR A 653 -21.41 -28.95 -6.71
CA TYR A 653 -22.78 -28.68 -6.28
C TYR A 653 -23.68 -28.25 -7.44
N ASN A 654 -23.28 -27.26 -8.25
CA ASN A 654 -24.13 -26.69 -9.29
C ASN A 654 -24.38 -27.64 -10.47
N LYS A 655 -23.51 -28.63 -10.69
CA LYS A 655 -23.72 -29.67 -11.72
C LYS A 655 -24.77 -30.72 -11.34
N ASN A 656 -25.12 -30.83 -10.06
CA ASN A 656 -26.13 -31.78 -9.62
C ASN A 656 -27.53 -31.24 -9.99
N GLN A 657 -28.17 -31.87 -10.98
CA GLN A 657 -29.48 -31.46 -11.50
C GLN A 657 -30.62 -31.56 -10.47
N ASN A 658 -30.40 -32.26 -9.35
CA ASN A 658 -31.39 -32.36 -8.28
C ASN A 658 -31.44 -31.10 -7.40
N ASN A 659 -30.47 -30.18 -7.53
CA ASN A 659 -30.43 -28.96 -6.74
C ASN A 659 -31.40 -27.92 -7.30
N ILE A 660 -32.38 -27.52 -6.47
CA ILE A 660 -33.44 -26.57 -6.84
C ILE A 660 -32.88 -25.15 -7.00
N ARG A 661 -31.88 -24.77 -6.18
CA ARG A 661 -31.19 -23.48 -6.23
C ARG A 661 -29.70 -23.73 -6.39
N LEU A 662 -29.06 -22.92 -7.23
CA LEU A 662 -27.62 -23.01 -7.48
C LEU A 662 -26.86 -21.98 -6.66
N LEU A 663 -25.60 -22.29 -6.34
CA LEU A 663 -24.71 -21.45 -5.57
C LEU A 663 -24.03 -20.40 -6.46
N GLU A 664 -24.14 -19.13 -6.10
CA GLU A 664 -23.41 -18.00 -6.66
C GLU A 664 -22.31 -17.56 -5.67
N ILE A 665 -21.07 -17.46 -6.16
CA ILE A 665 -19.91 -17.01 -5.39
C ILE A 665 -19.55 -15.58 -5.81
N ILE A 666 -19.59 -14.66 -4.86
CA ILE A 666 -19.13 -13.29 -5.07
C ILE A 666 -17.66 -13.19 -4.66
N ILE A 667 -16.77 -12.89 -5.60
CA ILE A 667 -15.36 -12.68 -5.30
C ILE A 667 -15.17 -11.25 -4.81
N ALA A 668 -14.54 -11.09 -3.64
CA ALA A 668 -14.24 -9.80 -3.02
C ALA A 668 -12.74 -9.64 -2.76
N ASN A 669 -12.17 -8.51 -3.19
CA ASN A 669 -10.75 -8.18 -3.03
C ASN A 669 -10.50 -7.17 -1.91
N ASP A 670 -9.96 -7.65 -0.79
CA ASP A 670 -9.55 -6.84 0.37
C ASP A 670 -8.09 -6.40 0.33
N SER A 671 -7.32 -6.86 -0.67
CA SER A 671 -5.89 -6.59 -0.82
C SER A 671 -5.04 -7.02 0.39
N ASN A 672 -5.52 -7.97 1.22
CA ASN A 672 -4.94 -8.36 2.50
C ASN A 672 -4.59 -7.15 3.41
N ASP A 673 -5.41 -6.10 3.37
CA ASP A 673 -5.11 -4.82 3.99
C ASP A 673 -6.04 -4.56 5.19
N ASN A 674 -5.45 -4.21 6.33
CA ASN A 674 -6.19 -4.09 7.60
C ASN A 674 -7.18 -2.90 7.60
N GLU A 675 -6.97 -1.87 6.77
CA GLU A 675 -7.89 -0.74 6.64
C GLU A 675 -8.98 -0.98 5.59
N VAL A 676 -8.69 -1.82 4.60
CA VAL A 676 -9.64 -2.17 3.52
C VAL A 676 -10.54 -3.34 3.90
N SER A 677 -10.04 -4.32 4.65
CA SER A 677 -10.79 -5.53 5.04
C SER A 677 -12.12 -5.22 5.76
N PRO A 678 -12.19 -4.29 6.73
CA PRO A 678 -13.45 -3.90 7.35
C PRO A 678 -14.43 -3.24 6.37
N LYS A 679 -13.93 -2.45 5.40
CA LYS A 679 -14.74 -1.80 4.37
C LYS A 679 -15.35 -2.81 3.40
N VAL A 680 -14.58 -3.83 3.03
CA VAL A 680 -15.07 -4.96 2.22
C VAL A 680 -16.15 -5.73 2.98
N ALA A 681 -15.90 -6.06 4.25
CA ALA A 681 -16.88 -6.73 5.12
C ALA A 681 -18.18 -5.94 5.24
N GLN A 682 -18.10 -4.62 5.43
CA GLN A 682 -19.27 -3.75 5.50
C GLN A 682 -20.07 -3.77 4.19
N GLU A 683 -19.42 -3.76 3.03
CA GLU A 683 -20.10 -3.84 1.73
C GLU A 683 -20.76 -5.21 1.49
N ILE A 684 -20.14 -6.30 1.95
CA ILE A 684 -20.74 -7.64 1.93
C ILE A 684 -21.99 -7.68 2.81
N VAL A 685 -21.88 -7.22 4.06
CA VAL A 685 -22.97 -7.22 5.03
C VAL A 685 -24.19 -6.43 4.56
N ARG A 686 -23.96 -5.33 3.82
CA ARG A 686 -25.02 -4.49 3.22
C ARG A 686 -25.90 -5.22 2.23
N ASN A 687 -25.40 -6.28 1.61
CA ASN A 687 -26.19 -7.11 0.72
C ASN A 687 -26.84 -8.25 1.53
N PRO A 688 -28.14 -8.15 1.85
CA PRO A 688 -28.81 -9.14 2.69
C PRO A 688 -28.87 -10.53 2.06
N ASP A 689 -28.72 -10.64 0.73
CA ASP A 689 -28.73 -11.90 0.01
C ASP A 689 -27.48 -12.75 0.26
N ILE A 690 -26.39 -12.16 0.77
CA ILE A 690 -25.17 -12.89 1.08
C ILE A 690 -25.33 -13.57 2.44
N LEU A 691 -25.28 -14.90 2.43
CA LEU A 691 -25.59 -15.74 3.59
C LEU A 691 -24.37 -16.25 4.35
N GLY A 692 -23.19 -16.12 3.77
CA GLY A 692 -21.94 -16.55 4.38
C GLY A 692 -20.72 -15.97 3.69
N VAL A 693 -19.59 -16.00 4.39
CA VAL A 693 -18.30 -15.52 3.91
C VAL A 693 -17.23 -16.60 4.08
N ILE A 694 -16.46 -16.86 3.03
CA ILE A 694 -15.20 -17.62 3.12
C ILE A 694 -14.06 -16.61 3.10
N GLY A 695 -13.28 -16.53 4.16
CA GLY A 695 -12.20 -15.55 4.28
C GLY A 695 -11.89 -15.17 5.72
N HIS A 696 -11.01 -14.20 5.97
CA HIS A 696 -10.10 -13.58 5.00
C HIS A 696 -8.82 -14.42 4.86
N ASN A 697 -7.94 -14.05 3.93
CA ASN A 697 -6.69 -14.80 3.69
C ASN A 697 -5.72 -14.80 4.89
N SER A 698 -5.59 -13.69 5.63
CA SER A 698 -4.67 -13.58 6.76
C SER A 698 -5.38 -13.29 8.08
N SER A 699 -4.78 -13.72 9.19
CA SER A 699 -5.36 -13.50 10.52
C SER A 699 -5.53 -12.02 10.86
N ASN A 700 -4.63 -11.13 10.42
CA ASN A 700 -4.79 -9.69 10.64
C ASN A 700 -6.00 -9.11 9.87
N ALA A 701 -6.18 -9.49 8.60
CA ALA A 701 -7.32 -9.07 7.79
C ALA A 701 -8.65 -9.61 8.36
N THR A 702 -8.67 -10.89 8.74
CA THR A 702 -9.82 -11.52 9.39
C THR A 702 -10.15 -10.82 10.70
N LYS A 703 -9.16 -10.57 11.57
CA LYS A 703 -9.35 -9.86 12.85
C LYS A 703 -9.94 -8.47 12.64
N ALA A 704 -9.47 -7.73 11.64
CA ALA A 704 -9.98 -6.40 11.33
C ALA A 704 -11.44 -6.41 10.84
N ALA A 705 -11.82 -7.43 10.07
CA ALA A 705 -13.17 -7.56 9.51
C ALA A 705 -14.19 -8.23 10.44
N LEU A 706 -13.73 -9.07 11.37
CA LEU A 706 -14.58 -10.00 12.12
C LEU A 706 -15.72 -9.30 12.88
N GLU A 707 -15.42 -8.19 13.55
CA GLU A 707 -16.43 -7.42 14.30
C GLU A 707 -17.62 -6.97 13.42
N VAL A 708 -17.38 -6.72 12.13
CA VAL A 708 -18.44 -6.32 11.19
C VAL A 708 -19.40 -7.48 10.89
N TYR A 709 -18.87 -8.69 10.77
CA TYR A 709 -19.67 -9.90 10.53
C TYR A 709 -20.45 -10.32 11.78
N GLU A 710 -19.81 -10.28 12.95
CA GLU A 710 -20.42 -10.61 14.25
C GLU A 710 -21.66 -9.76 14.53
N LYS A 711 -21.56 -8.43 14.33
CA LYS A 711 -22.68 -7.49 14.55
C LYS A 711 -23.93 -7.79 13.70
N ARG A 712 -23.81 -8.66 12.69
CA ARG A 712 -24.84 -8.92 11.69
C ARG A 712 -25.11 -10.41 11.51
N GLU A 713 -24.62 -11.23 12.44
CA GLU A 713 -24.78 -12.69 12.48
C GLU A 713 -24.43 -13.35 11.14
N LEU A 714 -23.48 -12.77 10.39
CA LEU A 714 -23.07 -13.30 9.10
C LEU A 714 -21.92 -14.28 9.32
N ALA A 715 -22.19 -15.57 9.13
CA ALA A 715 -21.19 -16.61 9.31
C ALA A 715 -19.95 -16.37 8.43
N VAL A 716 -18.77 -16.45 9.04
CA VAL A 716 -17.49 -16.40 8.36
C VAL A 716 -16.70 -17.67 8.64
N ILE A 717 -16.34 -18.40 7.58
CA ILE A 717 -15.47 -19.56 7.67
C ILE A 717 -14.08 -19.19 7.16
N SER A 718 -13.11 -19.15 8.06
CA SER A 718 -11.70 -18.97 7.72
C SER A 718 -11.08 -20.30 7.27
N ALA A 719 -10.66 -20.35 6.01
CA ALA A 719 -9.94 -21.51 5.46
C ALA A 719 -8.41 -21.42 5.61
N THR A 720 -7.88 -20.24 5.94
CA THR A 720 -6.41 -19.99 5.93
C THR A 720 -5.88 -19.17 7.10
N SER A 721 -6.76 -18.65 7.97
CA SER A 721 -6.38 -17.84 9.12
C SER A 721 -6.32 -18.70 10.39
N THR A 722 -5.14 -18.88 10.96
CA THR A 722 -4.88 -19.88 12.03
C THR A 722 -4.54 -19.28 13.40
N SER A 723 -4.45 -17.94 13.52
CA SER A 723 -4.24 -17.27 14.82
C SER A 723 -5.32 -17.68 15.82
N THR A 724 -4.89 -17.98 17.04
CA THR A 724 -5.78 -18.33 18.18
C THR A 724 -6.50 -17.11 18.77
N GLU A 725 -6.15 -15.90 18.32
CA GLU A 725 -6.84 -14.65 18.69
C GLU A 725 -8.20 -14.49 17.99
N LEU A 726 -8.48 -15.28 16.95
CA LEU A 726 -9.72 -15.20 16.17
C LEU A 726 -10.80 -16.04 16.85
N LYS A 727 -11.80 -15.36 17.42
CA LYS A 727 -12.94 -15.98 18.11
C LYS A 727 -14.18 -15.13 17.92
N GLY A 728 -15.35 -15.77 17.90
CA GLY A 728 -16.64 -15.08 17.78
C GLY A 728 -17.75 -16.08 17.50
N ASP A 729 -19.00 -15.69 17.72
CA ASP A 729 -20.15 -16.58 17.57
C ASP A 729 -20.47 -16.87 16.10
N ALA A 730 -20.11 -15.95 15.20
CA ALA A 730 -20.23 -16.07 13.76
C ALA A 730 -18.92 -16.56 13.08
N PHE A 731 -17.85 -16.78 13.84
CA PHE A 731 -16.56 -17.24 13.35
C PHE A 731 -16.42 -18.76 13.43
N LEU A 732 -16.04 -19.39 12.31
CA LEU A 732 -15.63 -20.78 12.25
C LEU A 732 -14.35 -20.91 11.41
N ARG A 733 -13.63 -22.02 11.52
CA ARG A 733 -12.50 -22.32 10.61
C ARG A 733 -12.37 -23.78 10.23
N THR A 734 -12.06 -24.03 8.96
CA THR A 734 -11.80 -25.37 8.37
C THR A 734 -10.32 -25.67 8.25
N VAL A 735 -9.49 -24.92 8.97
CA VAL A 735 -8.04 -25.13 9.09
C VAL A 735 -7.72 -25.21 10.58
N ILE A 736 -6.78 -26.09 10.94
CA ILE A 736 -6.30 -26.17 12.32
C ILE A 736 -5.62 -24.88 12.73
N ASP A 737 -5.61 -24.62 14.04
CA ASP A 737 -5.04 -23.41 14.58
C ASP A 737 -3.54 -23.52 14.89
N ASN A 738 -2.97 -22.37 15.25
CA ASN A 738 -1.57 -22.27 15.59
C ASN A 738 -1.17 -23.17 16.75
N SER A 739 -2.04 -23.38 17.75
CA SER A 739 -1.72 -24.21 18.92
C SER A 739 -1.55 -25.68 18.55
N VAL A 740 -2.34 -26.18 17.60
CA VAL A 740 -2.20 -27.56 17.08
C VAL A 740 -0.89 -27.71 16.30
N MET A 741 -0.52 -26.70 15.51
CA MET A 741 0.73 -26.70 14.73
C MET A 741 1.97 -26.60 15.61
N THR A 742 1.98 -25.69 16.58
CA THR A 742 3.13 -25.49 17.50
C THR A 742 3.36 -26.70 18.37
N LYS A 743 2.29 -27.30 18.89
CA LYS A 743 2.38 -28.51 19.69
C LYS A 743 3.09 -29.63 18.93
N LYS A 744 2.73 -29.83 17.66
CA LYS A 744 3.38 -30.83 16.79
C LYS A 744 4.85 -30.52 16.53
N LEU A 745 5.20 -29.25 16.32
CA LEU A 745 6.60 -28.83 16.17
C LEU A 745 7.40 -29.08 17.45
N VAL A 746 6.85 -28.74 18.62
CA VAL A 746 7.50 -28.97 19.91
C VAL A 746 7.66 -30.46 20.18
N GLU A 747 6.63 -31.27 19.92
CA GLU A 747 6.67 -32.73 20.05
C GLU A 747 7.86 -33.35 19.30
N TYR A 748 8.14 -32.84 18.09
CA TYR A 748 9.26 -33.29 17.28
C TYR A 748 10.60 -32.71 17.72
N VAL A 749 10.65 -31.40 17.99
CA VAL A 749 11.90 -30.68 18.22
C VAL A 749 12.51 -30.99 19.59
N GLN A 750 11.70 -31.30 20.60
CA GLN A 750 12.22 -31.70 21.91
C GLN A 750 12.98 -33.03 21.91
N LEU A 751 12.80 -33.85 20.87
CA LEU A 751 13.52 -35.13 20.69
C LEU A 751 14.91 -34.93 20.08
N LEU A 752 15.22 -33.72 19.60
CA LEU A 752 16.50 -33.39 18.99
C LEU A 752 17.51 -32.98 20.06
N PRO A 753 18.80 -33.34 19.92
CA PRO A 753 19.84 -32.93 20.86
C PRO A 753 20.12 -31.43 20.73
N THR A 754 19.40 -30.61 21.49
CA THR A 754 19.57 -29.16 21.54
C THR A 754 19.29 -28.62 22.93
N GLU A 755 20.02 -27.58 23.30
CA GLU A 755 19.77 -26.80 24.51
C GLU A 755 19.18 -25.42 24.19
N LYS A 756 19.23 -24.99 22.91
CA LYS A 756 18.87 -23.63 22.50
C LYS A 756 18.18 -23.57 21.14
N ILE A 757 17.06 -22.84 21.09
CA ILE A 757 16.25 -22.58 19.90
C ILE A 757 16.08 -21.08 19.71
N VAL A 758 16.23 -20.58 18.47
CA VAL A 758 15.93 -19.19 18.14
C VAL A 758 14.68 -19.12 17.28
N VAL A 759 13.78 -18.17 17.58
CA VAL A 759 12.53 -17.95 16.86
C VAL A 759 12.58 -16.63 16.09
N PHE A 760 12.44 -16.70 14.78
CA PHE A 760 12.30 -15.56 13.88
C PHE A 760 10.82 -15.30 13.61
N TYR A 761 10.29 -14.17 14.08
CA TYR A 761 8.87 -13.88 14.05
C TYR A 761 8.61 -12.38 13.84
N ASN A 762 7.37 -11.97 13.64
CA ASN A 762 6.96 -10.58 13.51
C ASN A 762 6.02 -10.22 14.67
N GLU A 763 6.50 -9.40 15.60
CA GLU A 763 5.77 -8.98 16.81
C GLU A 763 4.45 -8.26 16.50
N GLN A 764 4.37 -7.58 15.35
CA GLN A 764 3.21 -6.78 14.94
C GLN A 764 2.11 -7.63 14.27
N SER A 765 2.33 -8.93 14.05
CA SER A 765 1.40 -9.83 13.36
C SER A 765 0.69 -10.78 14.33
N SER A 766 -0.64 -10.79 14.35
CA SER A 766 -1.43 -11.69 15.21
C SER A 766 -1.23 -13.16 14.87
N TYR A 767 -0.90 -13.48 13.61
CA TYR A 767 -0.55 -14.84 13.19
C TYR A 767 0.81 -15.27 13.73
N SER A 768 1.83 -14.44 13.50
CA SER A 768 3.23 -14.79 13.78
C SER A 768 3.52 -14.78 15.28
N LYS A 769 2.99 -13.77 15.99
CA LYS A 769 3.06 -13.69 17.44
C LYS A 769 2.35 -14.88 18.11
N SER A 770 1.15 -15.23 17.66
CA SER A 770 0.41 -16.40 18.17
C SER A 770 1.19 -17.71 17.99
N LEU A 771 1.87 -17.92 16.85
CA LEU A 771 2.76 -19.09 16.68
C LEU A 771 3.91 -19.08 17.70
N LYS A 772 4.60 -17.95 17.85
CA LYS A 772 5.70 -17.80 18.80
C LYS A 772 5.22 -18.07 20.23
N ASP A 773 4.14 -17.43 20.65
CA ASP A 773 3.64 -17.52 22.04
C ASP A 773 3.18 -18.94 22.39
N PHE A 774 2.51 -19.64 21.48
CA PHE A 774 2.14 -21.04 21.70
C PHE A 774 3.32 -22.00 21.60
N PHE A 775 4.29 -21.74 20.72
CA PHE A 775 5.53 -22.52 20.69
C PHE A 775 6.29 -22.42 22.02
N ASP A 776 6.45 -21.21 22.56
CA ASP A 776 7.07 -20.99 23.85
C ASP A 776 6.29 -21.68 24.98
N PHE A 777 4.96 -21.57 24.96
CA PHE A 777 4.10 -22.22 25.95
C PHE A 777 4.24 -23.75 25.91
N ASP A 778 4.10 -24.36 24.74
CA ASP A 778 4.19 -25.81 24.55
C ASP A 778 5.59 -26.33 24.93
N LEU A 779 6.65 -25.63 24.51
CA LEU A 779 8.02 -26.03 24.81
C LEU A 779 8.35 -25.90 26.31
N ASN A 780 7.94 -24.81 26.96
CA ASN A 780 8.14 -24.64 28.40
C ASN A 780 7.40 -25.72 29.22
N ASN A 781 6.23 -26.17 28.76
CA ASN A 781 5.49 -27.22 29.44
C ASN A 781 6.07 -28.62 29.21
N MET A 782 6.57 -28.92 28.00
CA MET A 782 7.10 -30.24 27.67
C MET A 782 8.57 -30.42 28.03
N ASN A 783 9.40 -29.40 27.81
CA ASN A 783 10.83 -29.43 28.09
C ASN A 783 11.37 -28.03 28.47
N PRO A 784 11.21 -27.61 29.74
CA PRO A 784 11.62 -26.28 30.21
C PRO A 784 13.13 -26.05 30.23
N ASN A 785 13.94 -27.08 29.96
CA ASN A 785 15.41 -26.96 29.95
C ASN A 785 15.95 -26.35 28.65
N ILE A 786 15.13 -26.25 27.60
CA ILE A 786 15.54 -25.67 26.33
C ILE A 786 15.33 -24.15 26.37
N GLN A 787 16.42 -23.40 26.18
CA GLN A 787 16.37 -21.93 26.13
C GLN A 787 15.84 -21.46 24.77
N VAL A 788 14.87 -20.54 24.79
CA VAL A 788 14.35 -19.89 23.59
C VAL A 788 14.84 -18.45 23.48
N GLY A 789 15.46 -18.11 22.35
CA GLY A 789 15.71 -16.74 21.91
C GLY A 789 14.68 -16.30 20.88
N SER A 790 14.46 -14.99 20.75
CA SER A 790 13.51 -14.45 19.77
C SER A 790 14.10 -13.26 19.02
N ILE A 791 13.81 -13.18 17.72
CA ILE A 791 14.28 -12.14 16.81
C ILE A 791 13.08 -11.61 16.04
N ASP A 792 12.77 -10.32 16.21
CA ASP A 792 11.69 -9.65 15.50
C ASP A 792 12.13 -9.23 14.10
N LEU A 793 11.50 -9.81 13.07
CA LEU A 793 11.72 -9.57 11.65
C LEU A 793 11.40 -8.14 11.21
N LYS A 794 10.65 -7.38 12.02
CA LYS A 794 10.29 -5.98 11.74
C LYS A 794 10.96 -4.98 12.68
N GLN A 795 11.90 -5.42 13.52
CA GLN A 795 12.64 -4.49 14.36
C GLN A 795 13.44 -3.49 13.49
N PRO A 796 13.51 -2.19 13.84
CA PRO A 796 14.16 -1.18 13.00
C PRO A 796 15.65 -1.47 12.68
N SER A 797 16.32 -2.22 13.55
CA SER A 797 17.74 -2.61 13.42
C SER A 797 17.95 -3.99 12.79
N PHE A 798 16.92 -4.63 12.22
CA PHE A 798 17.00 -5.99 11.69
C PHE A 798 18.04 -6.08 10.56
N ASP A 799 19.08 -6.89 10.77
CA ASP A 799 20.09 -7.23 9.75
C ASP A 799 20.27 -8.74 9.71
N ILE A 800 19.90 -9.37 8.60
CA ILE A 800 19.84 -10.83 8.45
C ILE A 800 21.20 -11.48 8.76
N ASN A 801 22.29 -10.91 8.27
CA ASN A 801 23.62 -11.51 8.44
C ASN A 801 24.07 -11.41 9.89
N LYS A 802 23.82 -10.26 10.53
CA LYS A 802 24.11 -10.07 11.94
C LYS A 802 23.26 -11.00 12.81
N GLU A 803 21.95 -11.06 12.59
CA GLU A 803 21.04 -11.89 13.39
C GLU A 803 21.38 -13.38 13.28
N ILE A 804 21.73 -13.87 12.09
CA ILE A 804 22.24 -15.24 11.90
C ILE A 804 23.58 -15.44 12.61
N GLN A 805 24.54 -14.52 12.47
CA GLN A 805 25.83 -14.61 13.17
C GLN A 805 25.65 -14.61 14.69
N ASP A 806 24.84 -13.71 15.23
CA ASP A 806 24.54 -13.62 16.65
C ASP A 806 23.83 -14.88 17.15
N ALA A 807 22.91 -15.45 16.36
CA ALA A 807 22.29 -16.73 16.70
C ALA A 807 23.34 -17.86 16.79
N THR A 808 24.24 -17.95 15.82
CA THR A 808 25.30 -18.98 15.87
C THR A 808 26.31 -18.76 16.99
N ASN A 809 26.69 -17.51 17.28
CA ASN A 809 27.61 -17.15 18.36
C ASN A 809 27.02 -17.48 19.75
N ASN A 810 25.70 -17.35 19.90
CA ASN A 810 24.97 -17.74 21.10
C ASN A 810 24.69 -19.25 21.18
N GLN A 811 25.24 -20.04 20.24
CA GLN A 811 25.15 -21.49 20.17
C GLN A 811 23.73 -22.02 19.94
N PHE A 812 22.86 -21.25 19.29
CA PHE A 812 21.59 -21.78 18.81
C PHE A 812 21.86 -22.85 17.74
N LYS A 813 21.09 -23.95 17.78
CA LYS A 813 21.20 -25.07 16.81
C LYS A 813 19.95 -25.26 15.96
N ILE A 814 18.84 -24.66 16.38
CA ILE A 814 17.54 -24.75 15.72
C ILE A 814 16.99 -23.35 15.50
N GLY A 815 16.51 -23.09 14.28
CA GLY A 815 15.83 -21.84 13.90
C GLY A 815 14.38 -22.10 13.53
N MET A 816 13.45 -21.50 14.28
CA MET A 816 12.02 -21.49 13.98
C MET A 816 11.68 -20.29 13.11
N LEU A 817 11.13 -20.53 11.92
CA LEU A 817 10.75 -19.50 10.95
C LEU A 817 9.23 -19.32 10.98
N PHE A 818 8.76 -18.32 11.73
CA PHE A 818 7.35 -17.97 11.86
C PHE A 818 7.04 -16.61 11.21
N PRO A 819 7.17 -16.45 9.88
CA PRO A 819 6.90 -15.17 9.22
C PRO A 819 5.39 -14.86 9.21
N ASN A 820 5.00 -13.63 8.87
CA ASN A 820 3.65 -13.34 8.38
C ASN A 820 3.69 -13.16 6.85
N VAL A 821 2.55 -12.85 6.22
CA VAL A 821 2.46 -12.66 4.76
C VAL A 821 3.54 -11.71 4.22
N ASP A 822 3.87 -10.65 4.96
CA ASP A 822 4.81 -9.60 4.54
C ASP A 822 6.28 -9.89 4.87
N THR A 823 6.59 -10.99 5.58
CA THR A 823 7.96 -11.35 5.99
C THR A 823 8.40 -12.73 5.50
N VAL A 824 7.64 -13.38 4.61
CA VAL A 824 8.04 -14.65 3.98
C VAL A 824 9.37 -14.49 3.24
N ASP A 825 9.56 -13.42 2.47
CA ASP A 825 10.81 -13.19 1.75
C ASP A 825 11.99 -12.99 2.73
N SER A 826 11.76 -12.31 3.86
CA SER A 826 12.78 -12.14 4.90
C SER A 826 13.28 -13.48 5.44
N VAL A 827 12.40 -14.43 5.76
CA VAL A 827 12.82 -15.73 6.28
C VAL A 827 13.43 -16.65 5.21
N ILE A 828 13.09 -16.46 3.94
CA ILE A 828 13.79 -17.14 2.83
C ILE A 828 15.23 -16.64 2.72
N GLU A 829 15.46 -15.33 2.88
CA GLU A 829 16.82 -14.78 2.91
C GLU A 829 17.59 -15.20 4.18
N ILE A 830 16.92 -15.39 5.32
CA ILE A 830 17.52 -16.02 6.51
C ILE A 830 17.96 -17.46 6.20
N ALA A 831 17.14 -18.25 5.51
CA ALA A 831 17.51 -19.60 5.12
C ALA A 831 18.75 -19.61 4.20
N LYS A 832 18.85 -18.66 3.27
CA LYS A 832 20.04 -18.47 2.41
C LYS A 832 21.28 -18.08 3.22
N ALA A 833 21.17 -17.08 4.09
CA ALA A 833 22.29 -16.68 4.94
C ALA A 833 22.76 -17.83 5.85
N ASN A 834 21.83 -18.64 6.38
CA ASN A 834 22.14 -19.84 7.14
C ASN A 834 22.85 -20.90 6.29
N TYR A 835 22.49 -21.05 5.01
CA TYR A 835 23.10 -22.03 4.10
C TYR A 835 24.58 -21.73 3.80
N GLU A 836 24.97 -20.46 3.80
CA GLU A 836 26.36 -20.02 3.59
C GLU A 836 27.29 -20.25 4.80
N LEU A 837 26.74 -20.64 5.96
CA LEU A 837 27.54 -20.95 7.15
C LEU A 837 28.30 -22.28 7.03
N SER A 838 29.32 -22.47 7.87
CA SER A 838 29.98 -23.77 8.01
C SER A 838 29.01 -24.80 8.60
N GLU A 839 29.11 -26.07 8.21
CA GLU A 839 28.17 -27.14 8.63
C GLU A 839 27.92 -27.21 10.15
N ASN A 840 28.96 -27.02 10.98
CA ASN A 840 28.81 -27.06 12.44
C ASN A 840 28.08 -25.83 13.03
N GLN A 841 27.93 -24.76 12.25
CA GLN A 841 27.27 -23.51 12.62
C GLN A 841 25.85 -23.41 12.07
N LYS A 842 25.49 -24.20 11.05
CA LYS A 842 24.16 -24.15 10.44
C LYS A 842 23.06 -24.47 11.46
N LEU A 843 22.02 -23.66 11.44
CA LEU A 843 20.77 -23.95 12.15
C LEU A 843 19.98 -25.00 11.36
N ARG A 844 19.41 -25.99 12.06
CA ARG A 844 18.35 -26.82 11.49
C ARG A 844 17.07 -25.99 11.50
N LEU A 845 16.49 -25.79 10.31
CA LEU A 845 15.37 -24.87 10.14
C LEU A 845 14.02 -25.59 10.21
N PHE A 846 13.10 -24.99 10.94
CA PHE A 846 11.71 -25.41 11.07
C PHE A 846 10.81 -24.21 10.75
N GLY A 847 9.55 -24.47 10.37
CA GLY A 847 8.62 -23.37 10.09
C GLY A 847 7.16 -23.80 10.09
N SER A 848 6.31 -22.85 9.75
CA SER A 848 4.86 -23.04 9.71
C SER A 848 4.30 -23.23 8.29
N ASP A 849 3.00 -23.47 8.23
CA ASP A 849 2.16 -23.70 7.05
C ASP A 849 2.28 -22.62 5.96
N ILE A 850 2.63 -21.38 6.31
CA ILE A 850 2.79 -20.29 5.35
C ILE A 850 3.97 -20.52 4.40
N LEU A 851 4.98 -21.29 4.81
CA LEU A 851 6.15 -21.65 3.99
C LEU A 851 5.88 -22.85 3.06
N TYR A 852 4.76 -23.56 3.22
CA TYR A 852 4.34 -24.63 2.32
C TYR A 852 3.77 -24.05 1.02
N ASN A 853 4.66 -23.61 0.13
CA ASN A 853 4.30 -23.06 -1.17
C ASN A 853 5.49 -23.15 -2.16
N CYS A 854 5.20 -22.98 -3.46
CA CYS A 854 6.21 -23.06 -4.50
C CYS A 854 7.21 -21.91 -4.51
N ASP A 855 6.85 -20.73 -4.00
CA ASP A 855 7.77 -19.59 -3.93
C ASP A 855 8.89 -19.85 -2.93
N THR A 856 8.60 -20.49 -1.79
CA THR A 856 9.62 -20.94 -0.83
C THR A 856 10.63 -21.85 -1.51
N LEU A 857 10.16 -22.84 -2.28
CA LEU A 857 11.03 -23.79 -2.99
C LEU A 857 11.84 -23.12 -4.11
N LYS A 858 11.22 -22.23 -4.89
CA LYS A 858 11.86 -21.53 -6.02
C LYS A 858 12.86 -20.47 -5.57
N LYS A 859 12.48 -19.62 -4.61
CA LYS A 859 13.33 -18.54 -4.11
C LYS A 859 14.41 -19.06 -3.16
N GLY A 860 14.07 -20.03 -2.31
CA GLY A 860 15.00 -20.62 -1.33
C GLY A 860 16.00 -21.58 -1.95
N GLN A 861 15.64 -22.30 -3.02
CA GLN A 861 16.52 -23.26 -3.70
C GLN A 861 17.17 -24.24 -2.69
N GLN A 862 18.44 -24.59 -2.86
CA GLN A 862 19.14 -25.52 -1.97
C GLN A 862 19.20 -25.05 -0.50
N ALA A 863 19.03 -23.75 -0.24
CA ALA A 863 19.08 -23.20 1.11
C ALA A 863 17.91 -23.65 2.00
N VAL A 864 16.78 -24.06 1.40
CA VAL A 864 15.61 -24.57 2.13
C VAL A 864 15.54 -26.10 2.15
N LYS A 865 16.52 -26.81 1.58
CA LYS A 865 16.57 -28.27 1.67
C LYS A 865 16.70 -28.71 3.13
N GLY A 866 15.89 -29.66 3.57
CA GLY A 866 15.81 -30.12 4.96
C GLY A 866 14.99 -29.21 5.89
N LEU A 867 14.37 -28.14 5.37
CA LEU A 867 13.39 -27.35 6.12
C LEU A 867 12.18 -28.22 6.47
N ILE A 868 11.85 -28.31 7.75
CA ILE A 868 10.67 -29.06 8.23
C ILE A 868 9.54 -28.08 8.57
N LEU A 869 8.34 -28.36 8.06
CA LEU A 869 7.16 -27.52 8.26
C LEU A 869 6.04 -28.31 8.94
N ALA A 870 5.33 -27.66 9.87
CA ALA A 870 4.02 -28.14 10.30
C ALA A 870 2.93 -27.54 9.41
N VAL A 871 2.13 -28.41 8.77
CA VAL A 871 1.08 -28.03 7.82
C VAL A 871 -0.27 -28.63 8.20
N PRO A 872 -1.40 -27.96 7.87
CA PRO A 872 -2.73 -28.45 8.23
C PRO A 872 -3.21 -29.63 7.36
N TRP A 873 -2.61 -29.79 6.18
CA TRP A 873 -2.99 -30.79 5.19
C TRP A 873 -1.81 -31.10 4.27
N PHE A 874 -1.69 -32.36 3.81
CA PHE A 874 -0.62 -32.77 2.90
C PHE A 874 -1.12 -33.74 1.81
N LYS A 875 -0.68 -33.52 0.57
CA LYS A 875 -1.09 -34.30 -0.61
C LYS A 875 -0.70 -35.78 -0.55
N GLY A 876 0.32 -36.15 0.23
CA GLY A 876 0.77 -37.54 0.34
C GLY A 876 -0.07 -38.42 1.28
N LEU A 877 -1.08 -37.86 1.97
CA LEU A 877 -1.94 -38.66 2.85
C LEU A 877 -2.87 -39.59 2.05
N PRO A 878 -3.03 -40.86 2.45
CA PRO A 878 -3.97 -41.78 1.79
C PRO A 878 -5.42 -41.27 1.75
N THR A 879 -5.86 -40.60 2.82
CA THR A 879 -7.21 -40.03 2.92
C THR A 879 -7.45 -38.85 1.98
N ALA A 880 -6.39 -38.17 1.53
CA ALA A 880 -6.46 -37.05 0.58
C ALA A 880 -6.63 -37.52 -0.88
N LYS A 881 -6.33 -38.78 -1.18
CA LYS A 881 -6.31 -39.33 -2.55
C LYS A 881 -7.63 -39.12 -3.32
N PRO A 882 -8.82 -39.41 -2.77
CA PRO A 882 -10.07 -39.20 -3.49
C PRO A 882 -10.30 -37.74 -3.91
N PHE A 883 -9.95 -36.79 -3.04
CA PHE A 883 -10.02 -35.36 -3.35
C PHE A 883 -9.01 -34.96 -4.42
N LEU A 884 -7.76 -35.44 -4.31
CA LEU A 884 -6.70 -35.17 -5.28
C LEU A 884 -7.02 -35.68 -6.68
N ASP A 885 -7.64 -36.85 -6.80
CA ASP A 885 -8.05 -37.41 -8.10
C ASP A 885 -9.08 -36.49 -8.78
N ARG A 886 -10.07 -36.00 -8.01
CA ARG A 886 -11.06 -35.02 -8.50
C ARG A 886 -10.42 -33.66 -8.82
N ALA A 887 -9.55 -33.16 -7.94
CA ALA A 887 -8.86 -31.89 -8.13
C ALA A 887 -7.96 -31.92 -9.38
N LYS A 888 -7.21 -33.01 -9.60
CA LYS A 888 -6.41 -33.21 -10.80
C LYS A 888 -7.27 -33.24 -12.06
N ALA A 889 -8.42 -33.91 -12.01
CA ALA A 889 -9.36 -33.95 -13.13
C ALA A 889 -9.93 -32.57 -13.46
N GLN A 890 -10.17 -31.72 -12.45
CA GLN A 890 -10.70 -30.36 -12.61
C GLN A 890 -9.62 -29.37 -13.08
N TRP A 891 -8.48 -29.30 -12.37
CA TRP A 891 -7.49 -28.23 -12.51
C TRP A 891 -6.32 -28.57 -13.42
N GLY A 892 -6.11 -29.85 -13.76
CA GLY A 892 -5.00 -30.32 -14.58
C GLY A 892 -3.62 -30.20 -13.92
N GLY A 893 -3.55 -29.81 -12.65
CA GLY A 893 -2.32 -29.61 -11.89
C GLY A 893 -2.46 -30.02 -10.42
N GLU A 894 -1.36 -29.92 -9.68
CA GLU A 894 -1.37 -30.19 -8.24
C GLU A 894 -2.03 -29.05 -7.45
N VAL A 895 -2.62 -29.39 -6.31
CA VAL A 895 -3.27 -28.46 -5.39
C VAL A 895 -2.65 -28.54 -4.00
N GLY A 896 -2.67 -27.42 -3.28
CA GLY A 896 -2.11 -27.31 -1.93
C GLY A 896 -3.18 -27.22 -0.84
N TRP A 897 -2.74 -27.10 0.42
CA TRP A 897 -3.64 -27.07 1.57
C TRP A 897 -4.68 -25.94 1.52
N ARG A 898 -4.35 -24.77 0.94
CA ARG A 898 -5.32 -23.66 0.79
C ARG A 898 -6.51 -24.04 -0.08
N THR A 899 -6.28 -24.83 -1.12
CA THR A 899 -7.33 -25.35 -1.98
C THR A 899 -8.16 -26.39 -1.23
N ALA A 900 -7.51 -27.30 -0.50
CA ALA A 900 -8.16 -28.32 0.32
C ALA A 900 -9.08 -27.71 1.40
N THR A 901 -8.56 -26.81 2.23
CA THR A 901 -9.34 -26.21 3.34
C THR A 901 -10.41 -25.24 2.86
N SER A 902 -10.22 -24.58 1.70
CA SER A 902 -11.26 -23.71 1.10
C SER A 902 -12.36 -24.52 0.41
N TYR A 903 -12.02 -25.69 -0.15
CA TYR A 903 -13.01 -26.66 -0.61
C TYR A 903 -13.86 -27.13 0.57
N ASP A 904 -13.24 -27.48 1.69
CA ASP A 904 -13.95 -27.90 2.91
C ASP A 904 -14.82 -26.79 3.50
N ALA A 905 -14.35 -25.53 3.49
CA ALA A 905 -15.16 -24.37 3.89
C ALA A 905 -16.43 -24.23 3.02
N THR A 906 -16.29 -24.46 1.73
CA THR A 906 -17.42 -24.37 0.79
C THR A 906 -18.36 -25.55 0.97
N LYS A 907 -17.84 -26.76 1.22
CA LYS A 907 -18.64 -27.94 1.56
C LYS A 907 -19.44 -27.76 2.85
N ALA A 908 -18.85 -27.13 3.88
CA ALA A 908 -19.57 -26.76 5.10
C ALA A 908 -20.76 -25.85 4.82
N PHE A 909 -20.55 -24.78 4.02
CA PHE A 909 -21.63 -23.89 3.63
C PHE A 909 -22.70 -24.61 2.80
N ILE A 910 -22.31 -25.47 1.85
CA ILE A 910 -23.24 -26.25 1.04
C ILE A 910 -24.12 -27.14 1.93
N ASP A 911 -23.53 -27.85 2.89
CA ASP A 911 -24.26 -28.70 3.83
C ASP A 911 -25.23 -27.87 4.68
N ALA A 912 -24.74 -26.78 5.29
CA ALA A 912 -25.57 -25.91 6.11
C ALA A 912 -26.73 -25.27 5.32
N LEU A 913 -26.47 -24.80 4.10
CA LEU A 913 -27.48 -24.21 3.22
C LEU A 913 -28.53 -25.24 2.80
N SER A 914 -28.11 -26.45 2.45
CA SER A 914 -29.03 -27.54 2.08
C SER A 914 -29.94 -27.94 3.24
N ASN A 915 -29.47 -27.80 4.48
CA ASN A 915 -30.22 -28.09 5.70
C ASN A 915 -30.96 -26.86 6.29
N SER A 916 -30.93 -25.71 5.61
CA SER A 916 -31.55 -24.46 6.09
C SER A 916 -32.97 -24.21 5.55
N GLY A 917 -33.51 -25.11 4.72
CA GLY A 917 -34.83 -24.98 4.07
C GLY A 917 -34.79 -24.11 2.81
N ASP A 918 -35.95 -23.89 2.18
CA ASP A 918 -36.04 -23.27 0.85
C ASP A 918 -35.59 -21.79 0.81
N ASN A 919 -35.74 -21.08 1.95
CA ASN A 919 -35.40 -19.66 2.12
C ASN A 919 -34.45 -19.47 3.31
N PRO A 920 -33.16 -19.84 3.14
CA PRO A 920 -32.18 -19.75 4.21
C PRO A 920 -31.94 -18.29 4.64
N THR A 921 -31.81 -18.08 5.94
CA THR A 921 -31.41 -16.80 6.55
C THR A 921 -30.01 -16.92 7.15
N ARG A 922 -29.30 -15.80 7.35
CA ARG A 922 -27.95 -15.79 7.96
C ARG A 922 -27.90 -16.54 9.29
N SER A 923 -28.86 -16.27 10.18
CA SER A 923 -28.97 -16.91 11.49
C SER A 923 -29.18 -18.42 11.38
N ARG A 924 -30.06 -18.87 10.45
CA ARG A 924 -30.30 -20.30 10.21
C ARG A 924 -29.08 -21.01 9.62
N VAL A 925 -28.37 -20.37 8.69
CA VAL A 925 -27.13 -20.91 8.14
C VAL A 925 -26.07 -21.04 9.23
N LEU A 926 -25.92 -20.04 10.09
CA LEU A 926 -24.99 -20.09 11.21
C LEU A 926 -25.32 -21.21 12.21
N GLU A 927 -26.60 -21.41 12.52
CA GLU A 927 -27.07 -22.55 13.32
C GLU A 927 -26.69 -23.88 12.67
N LYS A 928 -26.98 -24.05 11.37
CA LYS A 928 -26.69 -25.28 10.64
C LYS A 928 -25.22 -25.55 10.43
N LEU A 929 -24.38 -24.52 10.35
CA LEU A 929 -22.93 -24.70 10.33
C LEU A 929 -22.42 -25.42 11.59
N LYS A 930 -23.03 -25.19 12.76
CA LYS A 930 -22.66 -25.87 14.01
C LYS A 930 -23.06 -27.35 14.03
N GLU A 931 -23.94 -27.77 13.13
CA GLU A 931 -24.41 -29.16 12.99
C GLU A 931 -23.65 -29.95 11.90
N VAL A 932 -22.81 -29.29 11.10
CA VAL A 932 -22.06 -29.91 9.99
C VAL A 932 -21.28 -31.12 10.48
N ASN A 933 -21.44 -32.23 9.78
CA ASN A 933 -20.73 -33.47 10.05
C ASN A 933 -20.48 -34.24 8.73
N LEU A 934 -19.41 -33.86 8.03
CA LEU A 934 -19.07 -34.44 6.72
C LEU A 934 -17.92 -35.46 6.85
N PRO A 935 -18.05 -36.66 6.27
CA PRO A 935 -17.00 -37.67 6.28
C PRO A 935 -15.84 -37.31 5.35
N TYR A 936 -14.64 -37.84 5.63
CA TYR A 936 -13.40 -37.51 4.92
C TYR A 936 -13.43 -37.73 3.40
N ASN A 937 -14.31 -38.60 2.90
CA ASN A 937 -14.45 -38.89 1.47
C ASN A 937 -15.26 -37.82 0.72
N GLU A 938 -16.05 -37.01 1.44
CA GLU A 938 -16.79 -35.86 0.91
C GLU A 938 -16.04 -34.54 1.03
N THR A 939 -14.99 -34.51 1.86
CA THR A 939 -14.10 -33.36 2.11
C THR A 939 -12.77 -33.54 1.37
N SER A 940 -11.77 -32.75 1.73
CA SER A 940 -10.40 -32.82 1.24
C SER A 940 -9.56 -33.94 1.85
N GLY A 941 -10.15 -34.79 2.70
CA GLY A 941 -9.49 -35.96 3.30
C GLY A 941 -9.47 -35.98 4.84
N GLN A 942 -10.21 -35.10 5.51
CA GLN A 942 -10.43 -35.12 6.96
C GLN A 942 -11.92 -35.04 7.27
N ASN A 943 -12.38 -35.71 8.33
CA ASN A 943 -13.76 -35.52 8.79
C ASN A 943 -13.95 -34.06 9.21
N LEU A 944 -15.02 -33.42 8.74
CA LEU A 944 -15.30 -32.03 9.01
C LEU A 944 -16.48 -31.92 9.97
N ARG A 945 -16.18 -31.46 11.18
CA ARG A 945 -17.14 -31.12 12.23
C ARG A 945 -16.58 -29.99 13.07
N PHE A 946 -17.40 -28.99 13.34
CA PHE A 946 -17.03 -27.90 14.23
C PHE A 946 -17.35 -28.24 15.69
N ASN A 947 -16.47 -27.85 16.60
CA ASN A 947 -16.74 -27.85 18.03
C ASN A 947 -17.57 -26.59 18.42
N PRO A 948 -17.99 -26.44 19.69
CA PRO A 948 -18.76 -25.28 20.15
C PRO A 948 -18.07 -23.92 19.90
N GLU A 949 -16.74 -23.91 19.86
CA GLU A 949 -15.92 -22.72 19.59
C GLU A 949 -15.74 -22.40 18.09
N GLY A 950 -16.35 -23.19 17.19
CA GLY A 950 -16.22 -23.00 15.74
C GLY A 950 -14.96 -23.61 15.12
N GLU A 951 -14.29 -24.51 15.84
CA GLU A 951 -13.01 -25.13 15.47
C GLU A 951 -13.17 -26.54 14.93
N ILE A 952 -12.27 -26.95 14.03
CA ILE A 952 -12.17 -28.36 13.63
C ILE A 952 -11.21 -29.13 14.53
N THR A 953 -11.53 -30.40 14.79
CA THR A 953 -10.58 -31.34 15.39
C THR A 953 -9.68 -31.91 14.30
N GLY A 954 -8.42 -31.49 14.27
CA GLY A 954 -7.42 -31.97 13.31
C GLY A 954 -6.05 -32.19 13.93
N GLN A 955 -5.13 -32.73 13.15
CA GLN A 955 -3.72 -32.89 13.52
C GLN A 955 -2.84 -32.16 12.50
N ALA A 956 -1.76 -31.55 12.99
CA ALA A 956 -0.74 -31.01 12.11
C ALA A 956 0.15 -32.14 11.56
N ILE A 957 0.63 -31.96 10.33
CA ILE A 957 1.46 -32.91 9.62
C ILE A 957 2.84 -32.30 9.45
N LEU A 958 3.89 -33.07 9.73
CA LEU A 958 5.26 -32.65 9.49
C LEU A 958 5.70 -33.05 8.08
N VAL A 959 6.21 -32.07 7.34
CA VAL A 959 6.75 -32.27 6.00
C VAL A 959 8.15 -31.67 5.89
N GLU A 960 9.03 -32.36 5.18
CA GLU A 960 10.41 -31.94 4.92
C GLU A 960 10.57 -31.55 3.45
N VAL A 961 11.32 -30.48 3.20
CA VAL A 961 11.76 -30.11 1.85
C VAL A 961 12.88 -31.04 1.40
N VAL A 962 12.63 -31.81 0.33
CA VAL A 962 13.55 -32.80 -0.22
C VAL A 962 13.80 -32.57 -1.71
N GLU A 963 14.85 -33.17 -2.25
CA GLU A 963 15.05 -33.21 -3.70
C GLU A 963 13.98 -34.07 -4.36
N SER A 964 13.43 -33.55 -5.46
CA SER A 964 12.42 -34.26 -6.25
C SER A 964 12.83 -34.27 -7.72
N PRO A 965 12.78 -35.44 -8.39
CA PRO A 965 12.98 -35.49 -9.84
C PRO A 965 11.80 -34.83 -10.59
N ASN A 966 10.68 -34.59 -9.91
CA ASN A 966 9.47 -34.04 -10.48
C ASN A 966 9.53 -32.50 -10.46
N ARG A 967 9.85 -31.89 -11.61
CA ARG A 967 10.11 -30.44 -11.75
C ARG A 967 8.84 -29.58 -11.83
N PHE A 968 7.83 -29.84 -10.98
CA PHE A 968 6.57 -29.10 -11.05
C PHE A 968 6.75 -27.61 -10.66
N CYS A 969 7.47 -27.35 -9.56
CA CYS A 969 7.76 -25.99 -9.10
C CYS A 969 9.25 -25.66 -9.07
N SER A 970 10.07 -26.59 -8.57
CA SER A 970 11.53 -26.53 -8.64
C SER A 970 12.07 -27.97 -8.67
N ASN A 971 13.37 -28.15 -8.49
CA ASN A 971 14.00 -29.45 -8.22
C ASN A 971 13.81 -29.94 -6.77
N LEU A 972 12.95 -29.28 -5.99
CA LEU A 972 12.57 -29.65 -4.62
C LEU A 972 11.06 -29.90 -4.54
N ASP A 973 10.65 -30.73 -3.59
CA ASP A 973 9.24 -30.95 -3.21
C ASP A 973 9.16 -31.21 -1.69
N PHE A 974 7.95 -31.33 -1.16
CA PHE A 974 7.70 -31.70 0.23
C PHE A 974 7.42 -33.20 0.35
N ARG A 975 7.99 -33.83 1.36
CA ARG A 975 7.77 -35.24 1.72
C ARG A 975 7.32 -35.33 3.18
N LEU A 976 6.51 -36.33 3.52
CA LEU A 976 6.23 -36.64 4.93
C LEU A 976 7.52 -36.88 5.70
N VAL A 977 7.58 -36.36 6.93
CA VAL A 977 8.59 -36.77 7.90
C VAL A 977 8.15 -38.11 8.47
N ASP A 978 9.04 -39.11 8.44
CA ASP A 978 8.80 -40.38 9.14
C ASP A 978 8.88 -40.09 10.64
N GLU A 979 7.75 -40.25 11.34
CA GLU A 979 7.61 -40.00 12.79
C GLU A 979 7.99 -41.20 13.66
#